data_AF-A0A2H0P985-F1
#
_entry.id   AF-A0A2H0P985-F1
#
_cell.length_a   1.000
_cell.length_b   1.000
_cell.length_c   1.000
_cell.angle_alpha   90.00
_cell.angle_beta   90.00
_cell.angle_gamma   90.00
#
_symmetry.space_group_name_H-M   'P 1'
#
loop_
_entity.id
_entity.type
_entity.pdbx_description
1 polymer ?
#
loop_
_entity_poly.entity_id
_entity_poly.type
_entity_poly.pdbx_seq_one_letter_code
_entity_poly.pdbx_strand_id
1 'polypeptide(L)'
;MRLFRKLAAVSLAAAVLIAAPGPACHQAAAQTIGMAGRAGSVSVSPVGIVPVLNAPAGVPSLSAPGMPTLSLSAALVPAPVPSAVTANLAVVPIVALAPSPVSALPQASLALSRTLAPAPAAEMPGRLDALYSGGVPRGAADAVVAQANPVRKSEVVLTRGARSVSALLREYRAGGKAATGRKLRFTGVGGRDVYNPTAPFRAMFRGKAVSVMAARVESRDSESSEAVFFEKSRGRWRPLAGAPRFKLQDPFVSFIGGELVMGGVETFPQDGGLGYRTVFYRGASLGELKRFAVGPDGMKDIRLAELPGGKLLVLTRPQGEIGGPGKIATVVLDGLAALKPDAIERAKPYDDLFTAEQWGGANELHLLRNGLIGVLGHVARFDAKGKRHYYPMAFAIDPATGRRTRMKLLLERSRLPAGASKRPDLEDVLFSGGLIRGRDGRAAIYVGAGDAEVYRVEIADPFAELDGGAAVFSKNDELFLDDLQHKAFLYFLEQTDPVTGLTKDRAGNFGGGDRGIASMAATGFGLTALTIGAERGWITREEAYARVLTTLRHLREHQAHEHGWFHHFVDGATGEPVTGSEVSSIDTALLLAGALTAGKHFAGTEAERLTQEIYERVDFPWMMTDGGAKPESRTLAMGWTPKGFIPARWDAYSEHQILYMLGLGSPTHPLPVEAWRAWKRPEKGPVTEASSPLFTHQFSQLWLDLRGWDDAGQDYFANSVEATLTHRDAAIAAKRKHAAYGSNCWGWTSCDGPQGYRAYGANPNGLEHDGTIAPAAAGGSMAFTPELSLAALRHMKKKYGDRIWGRYGFADAFNADPAQKERFNAPGLWRSPDAVGIDQGAILLAVENARTGGVWRKFMSTGHARRAFERLGR
;
A
#
# COMPACT_ATOMS: atom_id res chain seq x y z
N MET A 1 -24.93 48.16 -33.04
CA MET A 1 -25.42 46.76 -33.22
C MET A 1 -24.25 45.77 -33.34
N ARG A 2 -23.64 45.34 -32.22
CA ARG A 2 -22.64 44.25 -32.18
C ARG A 2 -22.75 43.46 -30.87
N LEU A 3 -23.90 42.83 -30.62
CA LEU A 3 -24.20 42.15 -29.35
C LEU A 3 -24.97 40.82 -29.52
N PHE A 4 -24.73 40.07 -30.60
CA PHE A 4 -25.42 38.78 -30.86
C PHE A 4 -24.57 37.71 -31.57
N ARG A 5 -23.23 37.74 -31.39
CA ARG A 5 -22.29 36.71 -31.92
C ARG A 5 -21.14 36.33 -30.96
N LYS A 6 -21.39 36.33 -29.64
CA LYS A 6 -20.41 35.93 -28.60
C LYS A 6 -21.02 35.05 -27.49
N LEU A 7 -21.94 34.16 -27.85
CA LEU A 7 -22.63 33.24 -26.91
C LEU A 7 -22.68 31.78 -27.39
N ALA A 8 -21.81 31.40 -28.33
CA ALA A 8 -21.73 30.06 -28.92
C ALA A 8 -20.29 29.55 -29.07
N ALA A 9 -19.39 29.97 -28.16
CA ALA A 9 -17.94 29.70 -28.25
C ALA A 9 -17.26 29.58 -26.86
N VAL A 10 -17.99 29.11 -25.84
CA VAL A 10 -17.46 28.92 -24.47
C VAL A 10 -17.91 27.56 -23.90
N SER A 11 -17.73 26.49 -24.67
CA SER A 11 -17.96 25.09 -24.26
C SER A 11 -16.96 24.10 -24.87
N LEU A 12 -15.88 24.57 -25.50
CA LEU A 12 -15.00 23.74 -26.34
C LEU A 12 -13.51 24.06 -26.16
N ALA A 13 -13.03 23.96 -24.91
CA ALA A 13 -11.62 24.17 -24.54
C ALA A 13 -11.23 23.38 -23.26
N ALA A 14 -11.75 22.16 -23.10
CA ALA A 14 -11.54 21.33 -21.92
C ALA A 14 -11.35 19.84 -22.29
N ALA A 15 -10.58 19.57 -23.34
CA ALA A 15 -10.15 18.24 -23.75
C ALA A 15 -8.72 18.30 -24.29
N VAL A 16 -7.94 17.22 -24.07
CA VAL A 16 -6.53 17.05 -24.47
C VAL A 16 -5.57 18.12 -23.92
N LEU A 17 -5.17 17.95 -22.65
CA LEU A 17 -3.98 18.62 -22.10
C LEU A 17 -3.25 17.73 -21.07
N ILE A 18 -2.72 16.59 -21.55
CA ILE A 18 -1.75 15.75 -20.83
C ILE A 18 -0.35 16.12 -21.32
N ALA A 19 0.60 16.30 -20.40
CA ALA A 19 1.89 16.90 -20.69
C ALA A 19 2.90 15.90 -21.32
N ALA A 20 3.49 16.28 -22.45
CA ALA A 20 4.65 15.60 -23.03
C ALA A 20 5.93 16.41 -22.75
N PRO A 21 6.96 15.84 -22.07
CA PRO A 21 8.20 16.55 -21.79
C PRO A 21 9.14 16.56 -23.00
N GLY A 22 9.17 17.67 -23.75
CA GLY A 22 10.16 17.93 -24.80
C GLY A 22 11.45 18.57 -24.26
N PRO A 23 12.65 18.20 -24.74
CA PRO A 23 13.92 18.71 -24.22
C PRO A 23 14.38 20.03 -24.87
N ALA A 24 14.77 21.00 -24.04
CA ALA A 24 15.60 22.15 -24.41
C ALA A 24 16.61 22.38 -23.26
N CYS A 25 17.90 22.06 -23.44
CA CYS A 25 18.92 22.82 -24.18
C CYS A 25 19.35 24.10 -23.44
N HIS A 26 20.58 24.09 -22.90
CA HIS A 26 21.17 25.23 -22.22
C HIS A 26 21.59 26.34 -23.21
N GLN A 27 21.11 27.55 -23.00
CA GLN A 27 21.85 28.77 -23.35
C GLN A 27 21.84 29.75 -22.18
N ALA A 28 22.96 30.46 -22.00
CA ALA A 28 23.16 31.41 -20.93
C ALA A 28 22.90 32.84 -21.42
N ALA A 29 22.21 33.63 -20.60
CA ALA A 29 22.13 35.08 -20.74
C ALA A 29 22.26 35.70 -19.35
N ALA A 30 23.37 36.40 -19.11
CA ALA A 30 23.57 37.17 -17.88
C ALA A 30 23.18 38.63 -18.14
N GLN A 31 22.41 39.23 -17.24
CA GLN A 31 22.30 40.69 -17.12
C GLN A 31 22.23 41.10 -15.64
N THR A 32 22.79 42.27 -15.34
CA THR A 32 23.21 42.67 -13.99
C THR A 32 22.49 43.96 -13.58
N ILE A 33 22.05 44.06 -12.32
CA ILE A 33 21.82 45.27 -11.49
C ILE A 33 21.32 44.76 -10.11
N GLY A 34 21.74 45.27 -8.95
CA GLY A 34 22.83 46.21 -8.64
C GLY A 34 22.78 46.71 -7.18
N MET A 35 23.93 46.78 -6.50
CA MET A 35 24.13 47.28 -5.12
C MET A 35 23.47 46.45 -3.97
N ALA A 36 23.89 46.50 -2.70
CA ALA A 36 24.99 47.22 -2.02
C ALA A 36 25.60 46.35 -0.89
N GLY A 37 26.87 46.55 -0.50
CA GLY A 37 27.42 45.93 0.74
C GLY A 37 28.95 45.82 0.84
N ARG A 38 29.57 46.74 1.58
CA ARG A 38 30.98 46.71 2.05
C ARG A 38 31.26 45.51 2.98
N ALA A 39 32.48 45.04 3.23
CA ALA A 39 33.81 45.17 2.60
C ALA A 39 34.77 44.16 3.29
N GLY A 40 35.98 43.92 2.74
CA GLY A 40 37.01 43.13 3.43
C GLY A 40 38.03 42.47 2.49
N SER A 41 39.08 43.19 2.11
CA SER A 41 40.13 42.73 1.19
C SER A 41 41.43 42.36 1.91
N VAL A 42 41.97 41.17 1.63
CA VAL A 42 43.42 40.88 1.68
C VAL A 42 43.76 39.98 0.47
N SER A 43 44.90 40.19 -0.15
CA SER A 43 45.41 39.43 -1.31
C SER A 43 46.93 39.15 -1.16
N VAL A 44 47.60 38.75 -2.26
CA VAL A 44 49.03 38.39 -2.40
C VAL A 44 49.30 36.89 -2.17
N SER A 45 49.21 35.99 -3.17
CA SER A 45 49.98 35.87 -4.45
C SER A 45 51.39 35.24 -4.22
N PRO A 46 52.15 34.74 -5.23
CA PRO A 46 52.54 33.32 -5.20
C PRO A 46 54.02 32.99 -5.51
N VAL A 47 54.42 31.71 -5.34
CA VAL A 47 55.65 31.12 -5.95
C VAL A 47 55.37 29.66 -6.34
N GLY A 48 55.96 29.18 -7.44
CA GLY A 48 55.98 27.77 -7.85
C GLY A 48 57.29 27.42 -8.58
N ILE A 49 57.54 26.12 -8.84
CA ILE A 49 58.70 25.58 -9.60
C ILE A 49 58.30 24.24 -10.27
N VAL A 50 59.02 23.87 -11.35
CA VAL A 50 58.67 22.92 -12.43
C VAL A 50 60.00 22.40 -13.06
N PRO A 51 60.13 21.32 -13.88
CA PRO A 51 59.50 19.98 -14.00
C PRO A 51 60.56 18.82 -13.86
N VAL A 52 60.26 17.58 -14.30
CA VAL A 52 61.00 16.75 -15.32
C VAL A 52 60.46 15.30 -15.39
N LEU A 53 60.70 14.58 -16.51
CA LEU A 53 60.11 13.28 -16.89
C LEU A 53 60.92 12.04 -16.43
N ASN A 54 60.26 10.88 -16.31
CA ASN A 54 60.47 9.72 -17.23
C ASN A 54 59.51 8.52 -16.99
N ALA A 55 59.44 7.62 -17.98
CA ALA A 55 58.64 6.38 -18.04
C ALA A 55 59.60 5.13 -18.08
N PRO A 56 59.28 3.87 -18.51
CA PRO A 56 58.10 3.33 -19.22
C PRO A 56 57.65 1.87 -18.84
N ALA A 57 57.04 1.16 -19.80
CA ALA A 57 56.71 -0.29 -19.91
C ALA A 57 55.35 -0.77 -19.35
N GLY A 58 54.57 -1.63 -20.05
CA GLY A 58 54.77 -2.21 -21.41
C GLY A 58 53.51 -2.90 -21.99
N VAL A 59 53.53 -3.22 -23.29
CA VAL A 59 52.43 -3.86 -24.10
C VAL A 59 52.94 -5.18 -24.72
N PRO A 60 52.10 -6.10 -25.27
CA PRO A 60 51.44 -6.02 -26.61
C PRO A 60 49.93 -6.43 -26.57
N SER A 61 49.00 -6.20 -27.51
CA SER A 61 48.96 -6.06 -29.01
C SER A 61 49.07 -7.39 -29.80
N LEU A 62 48.49 -7.61 -30.99
CA LEU A 62 47.66 -6.79 -31.91
C LEU A 62 46.17 -7.27 -31.91
N SER A 63 45.27 -7.36 -32.92
CA SER A 63 45.28 -7.29 -34.41
C SER A 63 43.87 -6.97 -35.00
N ALA A 64 43.80 -6.72 -36.31
CA ALA A 64 42.58 -6.65 -37.17
C ALA A 64 42.83 -7.39 -38.52
N PRO A 65 41.90 -7.49 -39.50
CA PRO A 65 41.62 -6.37 -40.43
C PRO A 65 40.18 -6.32 -41.06
N GLY A 66 39.86 -5.25 -41.82
CA GLY A 66 38.69 -5.20 -42.72
C GLY A 66 38.21 -3.79 -43.13
N MET A 67 38.44 -3.39 -44.40
CA MET A 67 38.09 -2.10 -45.05
C MET A 67 37.90 -2.38 -46.57
N PRO A 68 37.25 -1.55 -47.44
CA PRO A 68 37.44 -0.08 -47.52
C PRO A 68 36.31 0.85 -48.10
N THR A 69 36.53 2.16 -47.93
CA THR A 69 36.26 3.33 -48.83
C THR A 69 34.91 3.66 -49.52
N LEU A 70 34.46 4.88 -49.22
CA LEU A 70 33.77 5.93 -50.01
C LEU A 70 33.77 5.88 -51.57
N SER A 71 32.69 6.37 -52.20
CA SER A 71 32.71 7.17 -53.46
C SER A 71 31.37 7.90 -53.76
N LEU A 72 31.46 9.14 -54.28
CA LEU A 72 30.55 10.03 -55.08
C LEU A 72 29.00 9.84 -55.09
N SER A 73 28.14 10.88 -55.04
CA SER A 73 27.89 12.02 -55.98
C SER A 73 27.28 11.59 -57.33
N ALA A 74 26.33 12.28 -57.99
CA ALA A 74 25.47 13.46 -57.72
C ALA A 74 24.20 13.35 -58.61
N ALA A 75 23.20 14.24 -58.71
CA ALA A 75 22.92 15.57 -58.15
C ALA A 75 21.38 15.68 -57.85
N LEU A 76 20.51 16.66 -58.17
CA LEU A 76 20.54 17.99 -58.83
C LEU A 76 19.29 18.83 -58.37
N VAL A 77 18.86 19.83 -59.14
CA VAL A 77 17.82 20.87 -58.91
C VAL A 77 17.19 21.18 -60.32
N PRO A 78 16.02 21.85 -60.56
CA PRO A 78 15.33 22.83 -59.71
C PRO A 78 13.77 22.89 -59.74
N ALA A 79 13.24 23.87 -58.99
CA ALA A 79 11.87 24.45 -59.08
C ALA A 79 11.85 25.61 -60.15
N PRO A 80 10.88 26.57 -60.27
CA PRO A 80 9.74 26.94 -59.39
C PRO A 80 8.44 27.42 -60.13
N VAL A 81 7.71 28.35 -59.49
CA VAL A 81 6.62 29.28 -59.93
C VAL A 81 5.16 28.77 -60.11
N PRO A 82 4.13 29.64 -59.90
CA PRO A 82 2.81 29.23 -59.38
C PRO A 82 1.60 29.73 -60.21
N SER A 83 0.39 29.71 -59.64
CA SER A 83 -0.81 30.40 -60.19
C SER A 83 -1.79 30.84 -59.10
N ALA A 84 -2.47 31.97 -59.31
CA ALA A 84 -3.56 32.50 -58.47
C ALA A 84 -4.59 33.23 -59.34
N VAL A 85 -5.89 33.20 -58.97
CA VAL A 85 -7.01 33.81 -59.75
C VAL A 85 -8.06 34.44 -58.82
N THR A 86 -8.76 35.48 -59.31
CA THR A 86 -9.60 36.45 -58.56
C THR A 86 -11.00 36.63 -59.18
N ALA A 87 -12.06 37.12 -58.50
CA ALA A 87 -12.25 37.41 -57.07
C ALA A 87 -13.62 36.86 -56.56
N ASN A 88 -14.75 37.56 -56.35
CA ASN A 88 -15.12 39.00 -56.36
C ASN A 88 -16.33 39.26 -55.41
N LEU A 89 -16.77 40.52 -55.22
CA LEU A 89 -17.76 40.93 -54.21
C LEU A 89 -19.18 41.23 -54.75
N ALA A 90 -20.18 41.14 -53.86
CA ALA A 90 -21.41 41.94 -53.90
C ALA A 90 -22.10 42.08 -52.51
N VAL A 91 -22.87 43.16 -52.31
CA VAL A 91 -23.70 43.55 -51.14
C VAL A 91 -24.80 44.51 -51.69
N VAL A 92 -25.96 44.89 -51.13
CA VAL A 92 -26.62 45.03 -49.79
C VAL A 92 -28.17 44.93 -50.01
N PRO A 93 -29.14 45.37 -49.15
CA PRO A 93 -29.28 45.45 -47.68
C PRO A 93 -30.63 44.90 -47.08
N ILE A 94 -30.66 44.74 -45.75
CA ILE A 94 -31.72 45.08 -44.75
C ILE A 94 -33.21 45.15 -45.16
N VAL A 95 -34.08 44.44 -44.40
CA VAL A 95 -35.29 44.96 -43.69
C VAL A 95 -35.80 43.90 -42.67
N ALA A 96 -36.56 44.31 -41.65
CA ALA A 96 -37.10 43.42 -40.59
C ALA A 96 -38.55 43.80 -40.24
N LEU A 97 -39.35 42.84 -39.74
CA LEU A 97 -40.66 43.06 -39.08
C LEU A 97 -41.19 41.80 -38.34
N ALA A 98 -42.16 42.01 -37.45
CA ALA A 98 -43.00 41.04 -36.69
C ALA A 98 -44.33 41.78 -36.34
N PRO A 99 -45.32 41.28 -35.54
CA PRO A 99 -45.49 39.97 -34.87
C PRO A 99 -46.94 39.36 -34.88
N SER A 100 -47.12 38.16 -34.26
CA SER A 100 -48.40 37.66 -33.63
C SER A 100 -49.63 37.39 -34.55
N PRO A 101 -50.81 36.89 -34.08
CA PRO A 101 -51.24 36.40 -32.74
C PRO A 101 -52.06 35.06 -32.66
N VAL A 102 -52.03 34.42 -31.47
CA VAL A 102 -53.14 33.80 -30.65
C VAL A 102 -54.30 32.98 -31.29
N SER A 103 -54.52 31.75 -30.80
CA SER A 103 -55.83 31.22 -30.28
C SER A 103 -55.69 29.80 -29.65
N ALA A 104 -56.71 29.19 -29.03
CA ALA A 104 -57.11 29.45 -27.63
C ALA A 104 -57.69 28.17 -26.92
N LEU A 105 -57.74 28.22 -25.58
CA LEU A 105 -58.13 27.18 -24.60
C LEU A 105 -59.60 26.70 -24.67
N PRO A 106 -59.97 25.62 -23.93
CA PRO A 106 -60.56 25.82 -22.58
C PRO A 106 -59.89 25.01 -21.44
N GLN A 107 -60.20 25.35 -20.18
CA GLN A 107 -59.70 24.72 -18.94
C GLN A 107 -60.84 24.25 -18.01
N ALA A 108 -60.55 23.27 -17.16
CA ALA A 108 -61.04 23.15 -15.78
C ALA A 108 -59.91 22.46 -14.96
N SER A 109 -59.35 23.07 -13.90
CA SER A 109 -59.85 23.10 -12.50
C SER A 109 -60.08 21.70 -11.90
N LEU A 110 -59.61 21.36 -10.70
CA LEU A 110 -59.25 22.19 -9.53
C LEU A 110 -57.99 21.68 -8.79
N ALA A 111 -57.48 22.47 -7.83
CA ALA A 111 -56.20 22.24 -7.16
C ALA A 111 -56.31 21.63 -5.75
N LEU A 112 -55.22 21.01 -5.25
CA LEU A 112 -54.98 20.86 -3.81
C LEU A 112 -53.48 20.67 -3.49
N SER A 113 -52.78 21.78 -3.25
CA SER A 113 -51.42 21.74 -2.69
C SER A 113 -51.47 21.45 -1.20
N ARG A 114 -50.66 20.50 -0.71
CA ARG A 114 -50.30 20.41 0.72
C ARG A 114 -48.80 20.26 0.89
N THR A 115 -48.21 21.23 1.55
CA THR A 115 -46.88 21.13 2.18
C THR A 115 -46.89 20.04 3.25
N LEU A 116 -45.79 19.28 3.34
CA LEU A 116 -45.50 18.42 4.49
C LEU A 116 -44.23 18.93 5.17
N ALA A 117 -44.41 19.49 6.36
CA ALA A 117 -43.34 19.74 7.32
C ALA A 117 -42.96 18.41 8.03
N PRO A 118 -41.75 18.27 8.59
CA PRO A 118 -41.31 17.02 9.20
C PRO A 118 -42.10 16.69 10.48
N ALA A 119 -42.49 15.43 10.62
CA ALA A 119 -43.07 14.87 11.84
C ALA A 119 -41.97 14.22 12.72
N PRO A 120 -42.16 14.14 14.06
CA PRO A 120 -41.05 13.97 15.00
C PRO A 120 -40.69 12.51 15.33
N ALA A 121 -39.60 12.36 16.08
CA ALA A 121 -39.18 11.09 16.65
C ALA A 121 -40.24 10.50 17.61
N ALA A 122 -40.34 9.17 17.61
CA ALA A 122 -41.08 8.40 18.60
C ALA A 122 -40.14 7.42 19.31
N GLU A 123 -40.06 7.52 20.63
CA GLU A 123 -39.54 6.44 21.47
C GLU A 123 -40.57 5.31 21.54
N MET A 124 -40.13 4.06 21.71
CA MET A 124 -40.89 2.99 22.35
C MET A 124 -39.91 1.93 22.91
N PRO A 125 -40.27 1.21 24.00
CA PRO A 125 -39.28 0.46 24.79
C PRO A 125 -39.39 -1.07 24.64
N GLY A 126 -38.43 -1.77 25.25
CA GLY A 126 -38.73 -3.06 25.89
C GLY A 126 -38.14 -4.32 25.24
N ARG A 127 -37.46 -5.10 26.10
CA ARG A 127 -37.00 -6.48 25.94
C ARG A 127 -37.80 -7.36 24.96
N LEU A 128 -37.07 -8.19 24.21
CA LEU A 128 -37.49 -9.56 23.95
C LEU A 128 -36.29 -10.51 24.17
N ASP A 129 -36.47 -11.49 25.04
CA ASP A 129 -35.53 -12.60 25.28
C ASP A 129 -36.25 -13.92 24.97
N ALA A 130 -35.49 -14.92 24.52
CA ALA A 130 -35.90 -16.31 24.26
C ALA A 130 -37.06 -16.56 23.27
N LEU A 131 -36.77 -17.24 22.14
CA LEU A 131 -37.58 -18.34 21.57
C LEU A 131 -36.94 -18.92 20.28
N TYR A 132 -35.89 -19.76 20.42
CA TYR A 132 -35.47 -20.71 19.36
C TYR A 132 -34.85 -21.98 19.96
N SER A 133 -35.70 -22.75 20.64
CA SER A 133 -35.39 -24.12 21.07
C SER A 133 -35.90 -25.12 20.02
N GLY A 134 -34.99 -25.79 19.31
CA GLY A 134 -35.32 -26.85 18.35
C GLY A 134 -34.17 -27.82 18.11
N GLY A 135 -34.28 -29.04 18.64
CA GLY A 135 -33.45 -30.18 18.20
C GLY A 135 -33.91 -30.67 16.82
N VAL A 136 -33.26 -31.64 16.16
CA VAL A 136 -33.26 -33.10 16.43
C VAL A 136 -32.73 -33.75 15.12
N PRO A 137 -32.08 -34.95 15.08
CA PRO A 137 -31.32 -35.75 16.06
C PRO A 137 -29.87 -36.05 15.57
N ARG A 138 -29.22 -37.10 16.11
CA ARG A 138 -28.05 -37.79 15.53
C ARG A 138 -28.42 -39.19 15.05
N GLY A 139 -27.72 -39.73 14.05
CA GLY A 139 -27.49 -41.18 13.93
C GLY A 139 -27.48 -41.78 12.52
N ALA A 140 -26.30 -41.95 11.93
CA ALA A 140 -25.89 -43.04 11.03
C ALA A 140 -24.42 -42.84 10.59
N ALA A 141 -23.70 -43.91 10.27
CA ALA A 141 -22.42 -43.88 9.59
C ALA A 141 -22.44 -44.92 8.46
N ASP A 142 -21.83 -44.63 7.30
CA ASP A 142 -20.54 -45.24 6.95
C ASP A 142 -19.99 -44.80 5.58
N ALA A 143 -18.70 -45.09 5.40
CA ALA A 143 -17.87 -45.13 4.19
C ALA A 143 -18.44 -44.63 2.82
N VAL A 144 -17.81 -43.57 2.30
CA VAL A 144 -17.53 -43.42 0.85
C VAL A 144 -16.04 -43.15 0.66
N VAL A 145 -15.44 -43.78 -0.37
CA VAL A 145 -13.99 -43.86 -0.58
C VAL A 145 -13.37 -42.50 -0.95
N ALA A 146 -12.27 -42.15 -0.30
CA ALA A 146 -11.45 -41.00 -0.67
C ALA A 146 -10.58 -41.30 -1.90
N GLN A 147 -10.92 -40.72 -3.05
CA GLN A 147 -9.98 -40.60 -4.17
C GLN A 147 -9.14 -39.32 -4.01
N ALA A 148 -7.82 -39.45 -4.18
CA ALA A 148 -6.89 -38.34 -4.04
C ALA A 148 -6.93 -37.40 -5.26
N ASN A 149 -6.87 -36.10 -5.02
CA ASN A 149 -6.77 -35.07 -6.06
C ASN A 149 -5.72 -34.02 -5.60
N PRO A 150 -4.76 -33.58 -6.44
CA PRO A 150 -3.49 -33.07 -5.93
C PRO A 150 -3.46 -31.58 -5.56
N VAL A 151 -2.67 -31.28 -4.53
CA VAL A 151 -2.02 -29.98 -4.21
C VAL A 151 -2.93 -28.74 -4.24
N ARG A 152 -3.57 -28.44 -3.10
CA ARG A 152 -3.99 -27.06 -2.77
C ARG A 152 -2.85 -26.29 -2.09
N LYS A 153 -2.48 -25.13 -2.63
CA LYS A 153 -1.82 -24.04 -1.88
C LYS A 153 -2.90 -23.03 -1.47
N SER A 154 -2.96 -22.48 -0.25
CA SER A 154 -2.26 -22.87 0.97
C SER A 154 -3.04 -22.34 2.18
N GLU A 155 -3.78 -23.21 2.87
CA GLU A 155 -4.23 -22.91 4.24
C GLU A 155 -3.01 -22.93 5.17
N VAL A 156 -2.98 -22.04 6.18
CA VAL A 156 -1.94 -22.09 7.21
C VAL A 156 -2.20 -23.30 8.11
N VAL A 157 -1.57 -24.43 7.81
CA VAL A 157 -1.74 -25.67 8.57
C VAL A 157 -1.12 -25.51 9.97
N LEU A 158 -1.95 -25.12 10.94
CA LEU A 158 -1.60 -24.97 12.35
C LEU A 158 -1.45 -26.37 13.00
N THR A 159 -0.23 -26.89 12.98
CA THR A 159 0.16 -28.26 13.35
C THR A 159 0.34 -28.49 14.85
N ARG A 160 0.19 -29.75 15.29
CA ARG A 160 0.66 -30.23 16.60
C ARG A 160 1.96 -31.05 16.51
N GLY A 161 2.61 -31.24 17.65
CA GLY A 161 3.78 -32.11 17.86
C GLY A 161 5.13 -31.37 17.94
N ALA A 162 5.95 -31.77 18.91
CA ALA A 162 7.31 -31.27 19.12
C ALA A 162 8.32 -32.01 18.22
N ARG A 163 9.51 -31.44 18.02
CA ARG A 163 10.60 -32.06 17.25
C ARG A 163 11.94 -31.88 17.97
N SER A 164 12.84 -32.85 17.80
CA SER A 164 14.18 -32.73 18.37
C SER A 164 14.98 -31.62 17.69
N VAL A 165 15.78 -30.87 18.46
CA VAL A 165 16.74 -29.89 17.91
C VAL A 165 17.60 -30.51 16.80
N SER A 166 18.02 -31.78 16.96
CA SER A 166 18.73 -32.54 15.94
C SER A 166 17.95 -32.71 14.63
N ALA A 167 16.62 -32.85 14.67
CA ALA A 167 15.78 -32.91 13.47
C ALA A 167 15.56 -31.52 12.83
N LEU A 168 15.44 -30.47 13.65
CA LEU A 168 15.31 -29.09 13.17
C LEU A 168 16.62 -28.57 12.55
N LEU A 169 17.79 -28.93 13.12
CA LEU A 169 19.10 -28.61 12.55
C LEU A 169 19.34 -29.30 11.21
N ARG A 170 18.87 -30.54 11.01
CA ARG A 170 18.94 -31.22 9.70
C ARG A 170 18.14 -30.47 8.63
N GLU A 171 16.92 -30.03 8.97
CA GLU A 171 16.07 -29.24 8.07
C GLU A 171 16.67 -27.86 7.75
N TYR A 172 17.15 -27.14 8.76
CA TYR A 172 17.85 -25.87 8.59
C TYR A 172 19.07 -26.00 7.66
N ARG A 173 19.92 -27.02 7.89
CA ARG A 173 21.12 -27.27 7.07
C ARG A 173 20.78 -27.73 5.65
N ALA A 174 19.70 -28.50 5.47
CA ALA A 174 19.19 -28.87 4.15
C ALA A 174 18.67 -27.68 3.33
N GLY A 175 18.28 -26.58 3.99
CA GLY A 175 17.87 -25.33 3.34
C GLY A 175 18.99 -24.59 2.58
N GLY A 176 20.25 -25.05 2.65
CA GLY A 176 21.36 -24.70 1.75
C GLY A 176 21.91 -23.27 1.79
N LYS A 177 21.18 -22.30 2.36
CA LYS A 177 21.55 -20.88 2.32
C LYS A 177 22.64 -20.53 3.35
N ALA A 178 23.78 -20.04 2.86
CA ALA A 178 24.87 -19.54 3.70
C ALA A 178 24.55 -18.13 4.23
N ALA A 179 24.21 -18.02 5.51
CA ALA A 179 23.95 -16.75 6.18
C ALA A 179 25.25 -16.17 6.77
N THR A 180 25.81 -15.11 6.17
CA THR A 180 27.09 -14.51 6.59
C THR A 180 26.90 -13.44 7.66
N GLY A 181 27.19 -13.79 8.91
CA GLY A 181 27.02 -12.89 10.05
C GLY A 181 28.11 -11.81 10.20
N ARG A 182 27.69 -10.55 10.35
CA ARG A 182 28.58 -9.40 10.62
C ARG A 182 28.61 -9.07 12.11
N LYS A 183 29.77 -9.20 12.74
CA LYS A 183 30.04 -8.72 14.11
C LYS A 183 29.80 -7.21 14.21
N LEU A 184 29.05 -6.78 15.20
CA LEU A 184 28.83 -5.37 15.50
C LEU A 184 29.95 -4.85 16.42
N ARG A 185 30.41 -3.62 16.17
CA ARG A 185 31.52 -3.01 16.94
C ARG A 185 30.96 -1.95 17.89
N PHE A 186 31.03 -2.25 19.19
CA PHE A 186 30.67 -1.33 20.27
C PHE A 186 31.89 -0.54 20.74
N THR A 187 31.66 0.67 21.25
CA THR A 187 32.69 1.62 21.71
C THR A 187 32.15 2.49 22.83
N GLY A 188 33.01 3.05 23.67
CA GLY A 188 32.60 3.92 24.79
C GLY A 188 32.01 3.20 26.00
N VAL A 189 32.25 1.90 26.14
CA VAL A 189 31.79 1.08 27.29
C VAL A 189 32.92 0.76 28.30
N GLY A 190 34.17 1.08 27.96
CA GLY A 190 35.38 0.61 28.67
C GLY A 190 35.83 -0.76 28.14
N GLY A 191 36.63 -1.49 28.92
CA GLY A 191 36.96 -2.90 28.68
C GLY A 191 35.80 -3.85 29.06
N ARG A 192 34.56 -3.44 28.79
CA ARG A 192 33.34 -4.17 29.13
C ARG A 192 32.75 -4.84 27.90
N ASP A 193 32.21 -6.03 28.11
CA ASP A 193 31.61 -6.83 27.07
C ASP A 193 30.17 -6.35 26.77
N VAL A 194 29.71 -6.57 25.54
CA VAL A 194 28.37 -6.18 25.10
C VAL A 194 27.75 -7.33 24.31
N TYR A 195 26.65 -7.87 24.82
CA TYR A 195 25.91 -8.99 24.22
C TYR A 195 24.40 -8.86 24.48
N ASN A 196 23.63 -9.87 24.05
CA ASN A 196 22.17 -9.94 24.16
C ASN A 196 21.44 -8.60 23.83
N PRO A 197 21.45 -8.18 22.55
CA PRO A 197 20.92 -6.89 22.11
C PRO A 197 19.43 -6.96 21.77
N THR A 198 18.77 -5.82 21.62
CA THR A 198 17.52 -5.72 20.84
C THR A 198 17.82 -5.62 19.34
N ALA A 199 16.80 -5.76 18.49
CA ALA A 199 16.83 -5.09 17.19
C ALA A 199 17.00 -3.57 17.35
N PRO A 200 17.59 -2.85 16.38
CA PRO A 200 17.51 -1.40 16.34
C PRO A 200 16.07 -0.90 16.17
N PHE A 201 15.63 -0.01 17.06
CA PHE A 201 14.29 0.58 17.08
C PHE A 201 14.35 2.11 17.00
N ARG A 202 13.24 2.74 16.58
CA ARG A 202 13.07 4.20 16.63
C ARG A 202 12.40 4.59 17.93
N ALA A 203 12.89 5.62 18.61
CA ALA A 203 12.27 6.18 19.80
C ALA A 203 12.43 7.70 19.84
N MET A 204 11.60 8.39 20.62
CA MET A 204 11.83 9.80 20.95
C MET A 204 12.85 9.93 22.07
N PHE A 205 13.71 10.95 21.99
CA PHE A 205 14.62 11.35 23.06
C PHE A 205 14.96 12.84 22.92
N ARG A 206 14.81 13.62 24.01
CA ARG A 206 15.07 15.08 24.05
C ARG A 206 14.42 15.83 22.87
N GLY A 207 13.15 15.52 22.59
CA GLY A 207 12.36 16.14 21.51
C GLY A 207 12.71 15.71 20.08
N LYS A 208 13.63 14.75 19.89
CA LYS A 208 14.04 14.26 18.56
C LYS A 208 13.82 12.76 18.41
N ALA A 209 13.50 12.31 17.20
CA ALA A 209 13.49 10.89 16.88
C ALA A 209 14.94 10.39 16.73
N VAL A 210 15.28 9.30 17.42
CA VAL A 210 16.58 8.63 17.39
C VAL A 210 16.43 7.17 16.99
N SER A 211 17.46 6.59 16.37
CA SER A 211 17.55 5.16 16.06
C SER A 211 18.57 4.52 17.00
N VAL A 212 18.10 3.59 17.83
CA VAL A 212 18.84 3.05 18.98
C VAL A 212 18.74 1.54 19.07
N MET A 213 19.67 0.92 19.78
CA MET A 213 19.66 -0.48 20.18
C MET A 213 19.87 -0.53 21.70
N ALA A 214 19.08 -1.29 22.44
CA ALA A 214 19.42 -1.63 23.82
C ALA A 214 20.29 -2.89 23.82
N ALA A 215 21.27 -2.99 24.72
CA ALA A 215 22.05 -4.21 24.91
C ALA A 215 22.54 -4.32 26.35
N ARG A 216 22.85 -5.56 26.77
CA ARG A 216 23.46 -5.87 28.06
C ARG A 216 24.93 -5.50 28.03
N VAL A 217 25.40 -4.77 29.05
CA VAL A 217 26.79 -4.33 29.22
C VAL A 217 27.28 -4.72 30.62
N GLU A 218 28.36 -5.48 30.70
CA GLU A 218 28.93 -5.93 31.98
C GLU A 218 30.45 -6.04 31.92
N SER A 219 31.10 -6.07 33.08
CA SER A 219 32.53 -6.39 33.15
C SER A 219 32.75 -7.85 32.76
N ARG A 220 33.93 -8.17 32.21
CA ARG A 220 34.28 -9.55 31.87
C ARG A 220 34.14 -10.47 33.10
N ASP A 221 34.67 -10.00 34.21
CA ASP A 221 34.83 -10.75 35.47
C ASP A 221 33.66 -10.52 36.47
N SER A 222 32.48 -10.15 35.98
CA SER A 222 31.29 -9.93 36.83
C SER A 222 29.97 -10.16 36.07
N GLU A 223 28.96 -10.70 36.77
CA GLU A 223 27.58 -10.80 36.26
C GLU A 223 26.73 -9.54 36.57
N SER A 224 27.35 -8.50 37.13
CA SER A 224 26.72 -7.20 37.38
C SER A 224 26.59 -6.40 36.07
N SER A 225 25.36 -6.33 35.54
CA SER A 225 25.09 -5.76 34.21
C SER A 225 24.25 -4.48 34.23
N GLU A 226 24.35 -3.74 33.13
CA GLU A 226 23.47 -2.63 32.79
C GLU A 226 22.83 -2.85 31.41
N ALA A 227 21.53 -2.56 31.29
CA ALA A 227 20.91 -2.31 30.00
C ALA A 227 21.23 -0.88 29.56
N VAL A 228 21.88 -0.74 28.40
CA VAL A 228 22.37 0.55 27.87
C VAL A 228 21.82 0.76 26.46
N PHE A 229 21.34 1.97 26.17
CA PHE A 229 20.96 2.37 24.82
C PHE A 229 22.17 2.86 24.02
N PHE A 230 22.32 2.35 22.81
CA PHE A 230 23.39 2.69 21.88
C PHE A 230 22.82 3.35 20.62
N GLU A 231 23.47 4.40 20.15
CA GLU A 231 23.25 4.97 18.82
C GLU A 231 24.35 4.52 17.84
N LYS A 232 24.02 4.50 16.54
CA LYS A 232 24.93 4.09 15.46
C LYS A 232 25.64 5.31 14.87
N SER A 233 26.96 5.38 15.01
CA SER A 233 27.79 6.47 14.47
C SER A 233 29.05 5.93 13.77
N ARG A 234 29.31 6.38 12.54
CA ARG A 234 30.47 5.99 11.70
C ARG A 234 30.71 4.46 11.65
N GLY A 235 29.62 3.68 11.51
CA GLY A 235 29.66 2.21 11.43
C GLY A 235 29.89 1.48 12.76
N ARG A 236 29.97 2.18 13.88
CA ARG A 236 30.12 1.66 15.25
C ARG A 236 28.89 2.02 16.09
N TRP A 237 28.72 1.32 17.21
CA TRP A 237 27.71 1.63 18.22
C TRP A 237 28.38 2.28 19.44
N ARG A 238 27.77 3.35 19.97
CA ARG A 238 28.23 4.04 21.18
C ARG A 238 27.04 4.37 22.10
N PRO A 239 27.21 4.40 23.44
CA PRO A 239 26.13 4.80 24.34
C PRO A 239 25.52 6.15 23.95
N LEU A 240 24.19 6.24 23.93
CA LEU A 240 23.47 7.47 23.65
C LEU A 240 23.64 8.45 24.82
N ALA A 241 24.26 9.60 24.55
CA ALA A 241 24.68 10.54 25.59
C ALA A 241 23.50 11.08 26.41
N GLY A 242 23.47 10.71 27.70
CA GLY A 242 22.45 11.14 28.65
C GLY A 242 21.10 10.41 28.54
N ALA A 243 21.02 9.29 27.80
CA ALA A 243 19.92 8.34 27.92
C ALA A 243 20.03 7.56 29.25
N PRO A 244 18.92 7.09 29.84
CA PRO A 244 18.97 6.33 31.07
C PRO A 244 19.67 4.97 30.88
N ARG A 245 20.15 4.42 31.99
CA ARG A 245 20.78 3.11 32.11
C ARG A 245 20.06 2.37 33.23
N PHE A 246 19.75 1.09 33.03
CA PHE A 246 19.02 0.31 34.02
C PHE A 246 19.88 -0.86 34.50
N LYS A 247 19.85 -1.18 35.80
CA LYS A 247 20.54 -2.35 36.37
C LYS A 247 19.77 -3.64 36.02
N LEU A 248 19.82 -4.01 34.75
CA LEU A 248 19.06 -5.11 34.17
C LEU A 248 19.95 -5.98 33.28
N GLN A 249 19.62 -7.26 33.28
CA GLN A 249 20.05 -8.22 32.28
C GLN A 249 19.05 -8.24 31.11
N ASP A 250 19.48 -8.78 29.97
CA ASP A 250 18.64 -9.27 28.88
C ASP A 250 17.50 -8.30 28.42
N PRO A 251 17.86 -7.08 27.97
CA PRO A 251 16.87 -6.03 27.67
C PRO A 251 16.04 -6.31 26.42
N PHE A 252 14.76 -5.94 26.47
CA PHE A 252 13.82 -6.03 25.36
C PHE A 252 12.95 -4.78 25.24
N VAL A 253 12.31 -4.60 24.09
CA VAL A 253 11.38 -3.50 23.81
C VAL A 253 10.12 -4.00 23.11
N SER A 254 9.04 -3.25 23.25
CA SER A 254 7.77 -3.41 22.57
C SER A 254 7.08 -2.04 22.48
N PHE A 255 6.14 -1.88 21.55
CA PHE A 255 5.32 -0.68 21.45
C PHE A 255 3.86 -1.09 21.66
N ILE A 256 3.20 -0.48 22.66
CA ILE A 256 1.86 -0.85 23.11
C ILE A 256 1.09 0.45 23.39
N GLY A 257 -0.09 0.64 22.80
CA GLY A 257 -0.92 1.84 22.95
C GLY A 257 -0.26 3.13 22.41
N GLY A 258 0.80 3.00 21.62
CA GLY A 258 1.65 4.13 21.16
C GLY A 258 2.78 4.51 22.12
N GLU A 259 2.91 3.88 23.28
CA GLU A 259 4.03 4.06 24.21
C GLU A 259 5.17 3.07 23.93
N LEU A 260 6.40 3.47 24.25
CA LEU A 260 7.53 2.55 24.34
C LEU A 260 7.43 1.80 25.67
N VAL A 261 7.33 0.47 25.61
CA VAL A 261 7.48 -0.42 26.76
C VAL A 261 8.84 -1.11 26.67
N MET A 262 9.74 -0.81 27.59
CA MET A 262 11.06 -1.41 27.73
C MET A 262 11.07 -2.35 28.95
N GLY A 263 11.75 -3.48 28.85
CA GLY A 263 11.91 -4.39 29.98
C GLY A 263 13.25 -5.09 29.99
N GLY A 264 13.48 -5.85 31.06
CA GLY A 264 14.68 -6.66 31.28
C GLY A 264 14.55 -7.46 32.57
N VAL A 265 15.57 -8.26 32.89
CA VAL A 265 15.61 -9.08 34.10
C VAL A 265 16.36 -8.34 35.22
N GLU A 266 15.67 -8.11 36.32
CA GLU A 266 16.20 -7.58 37.58
C GLU A 266 16.65 -8.76 38.47
N THR A 267 17.85 -8.68 39.03
CA THR A 267 18.36 -9.62 40.03
C THR A 267 18.34 -9.00 41.42
N PHE A 268 17.99 -9.78 42.44
CA PHE A 268 17.83 -9.32 43.83
C PHE A 268 18.26 -10.41 44.83
N PRO A 269 18.68 -10.05 46.06
CA PRO A 269 18.99 -11.05 47.09
C PRO A 269 17.75 -11.87 47.48
N GLN A 270 17.89 -13.18 47.61
CA GLN A 270 16.85 -14.11 48.05
C GLN A 270 17.46 -15.20 48.93
N ASP A 271 16.68 -15.82 49.82
CA ASP A 271 17.16 -16.92 50.65
C ASP A 271 17.73 -18.05 49.76
N GLY A 272 18.99 -18.42 50.02
CA GLY A 272 19.74 -19.38 49.22
C GLY A 272 20.49 -18.83 47.98
N GLY A 273 20.39 -17.53 47.64
CA GLY A 273 21.21 -16.95 46.58
C GLY A 273 20.71 -15.62 45.98
N LEU A 274 20.64 -15.56 44.65
CA LEU A 274 20.11 -14.43 43.90
C LEU A 274 18.82 -14.83 43.19
N GLY A 275 17.73 -14.21 43.60
CA GLY A 275 16.47 -14.23 42.86
C GLY A 275 16.54 -13.37 41.60
N TYR A 276 15.67 -13.65 40.64
CA TYR A 276 15.53 -12.85 39.42
C TYR A 276 14.06 -12.72 39.01
N ARG A 277 13.69 -11.58 38.42
CA ARG A 277 12.32 -11.27 37.97
C ARG A 277 12.36 -10.38 36.74
N THR A 278 11.38 -10.48 35.86
CA THR A 278 11.25 -9.51 34.76
C THR A 278 10.60 -8.22 35.24
N VAL A 279 11.10 -7.05 34.81
CA VAL A 279 10.52 -5.74 35.13
C VAL A 279 10.22 -4.94 33.88
N PHE A 280 9.21 -4.06 33.96
CA PHE A 280 8.71 -3.29 32.82
C PHE A 280 8.65 -1.80 33.12
N TYR A 281 9.13 -1.00 32.17
CA TYR A 281 9.15 0.46 32.15
C TYR A 281 8.36 0.97 30.94
N ARG A 282 7.62 2.07 31.07
CA ARG A 282 6.87 2.70 29.96
C ARG A 282 7.04 4.21 29.90
N GLY A 283 6.87 4.78 28.71
CA GLY A 283 6.84 6.23 28.48
C GLY A 283 6.75 6.59 26.99
N ALA A 284 6.50 7.88 26.70
CA ALA A 284 6.45 8.38 25.31
C ALA A 284 7.85 8.67 24.72
N SER A 285 8.88 8.77 25.56
CA SER A 285 10.28 8.92 25.14
C SER A 285 11.24 8.12 26.03
N LEU A 286 12.47 7.88 25.54
CA LEU A 286 13.53 7.22 26.33
C LEU A 286 13.83 7.95 27.64
N GLY A 287 13.58 9.26 27.73
CA GLY A 287 13.81 10.05 28.95
C GLY A 287 12.68 9.96 29.98
N GLU A 288 11.55 9.35 29.63
CA GLU A 288 10.32 9.30 30.44
C GLU A 288 10.00 7.89 30.96
N LEU A 289 10.84 6.90 30.66
CA LEU A 289 10.66 5.49 31.04
C LEU A 289 10.56 5.31 32.56
N LYS A 290 9.36 5.03 33.06
CA LYS A 290 9.05 4.75 34.47
C LYS A 290 8.61 3.30 34.66
N ARG A 291 9.11 2.63 35.70
CA ARG A 291 8.69 1.27 36.09
C ARG A 291 7.20 1.27 36.41
N PHE A 292 6.44 0.33 35.85
CA PHE A 292 4.99 0.23 36.04
C PHE A 292 4.49 -1.18 36.34
N ALA A 293 5.26 -2.22 35.98
CA ALA A 293 4.89 -3.61 36.20
C ALA A 293 6.12 -4.48 36.51
N VAL A 294 5.85 -5.67 37.03
CA VAL A 294 6.82 -6.70 37.39
C VAL A 294 6.19 -8.07 37.10
N GLY A 295 7.01 -9.01 36.62
CA GLY A 295 6.62 -10.41 36.44
C GLY A 295 6.86 -11.24 37.71
N PRO A 296 6.48 -12.52 37.70
CA PRO A 296 6.74 -13.42 38.82
C PRO A 296 8.23 -13.61 39.10
N ASP A 297 8.53 -13.99 40.35
CA ASP A 297 9.89 -14.27 40.78
C ASP A 297 10.32 -15.65 40.28
N GLY A 298 11.59 -15.75 39.84
CA GLY A 298 12.08 -16.88 39.04
C GLY A 298 11.64 -16.86 37.57
N MET A 299 10.90 -15.84 37.11
CA MET A 299 10.33 -15.81 35.75
C MET A 299 10.99 -14.77 34.83
N LYS A 300 11.47 -15.26 33.68
CA LYS A 300 12.10 -14.46 32.62
C LYS A 300 11.48 -14.72 31.24
N ASP A 301 12.05 -14.13 30.19
CA ASP A 301 11.61 -14.27 28.80
C ASP A 301 10.13 -13.89 28.57
N ILE A 302 9.62 -12.95 29.37
CA ILE A 302 8.27 -12.39 29.25
C ILE A 302 8.27 -11.35 28.13
N ARG A 303 7.34 -11.45 27.18
CA ARG A 303 7.22 -10.57 26.01
C ARG A 303 5.76 -10.18 25.74
N LEU A 304 5.58 -8.97 25.22
CA LEU A 304 4.28 -8.30 25.10
C LEU A 304 3.96 -7.98 23.64
N ALA A 305 2.72 -8.23 23.23
CA ALA A 305 2.18 -7.77 21.96
C ALA A 305 0.77 -7.20 22.15
N GLU A 306 0.49 -6.08 21.48
CA GLU A 306 -0.86 -5.51 21.44
C GLU A 306 -1.74 -6.30 20.48
N LEU A 307 -2.98 -6.58 20.91
CA LEU A 307 -4.02 -7.24 20.13
C LEU A 307 -5.16 -6.26 19.84
N PRO A 308 -5.97 -6.49 18.78
CA PRO A 308 -7.16 -5.71 18.49
C PRO A 308 -8.08 -5.52 19.71
N GLY A 309 -8.61 -4.31 19.86
CA GLY A 309 -9.44 -3.94 21.01
C GLY A 309 -8.65 -3.56 22.27
N GLY A 310 -7.33 -3.38 22.20
CA GLY A 310 -6.49 -2.95 23.33
C GLY A 310 -6.15 -4.06 24.31
N LYS A 311 -6.38 -5.33 23.93
CA LYS A 311 -5.93 -6.50 24.70
C LYS A 311 -4.42 -6.67 24.54
N LEU A 312 -3.82 -7.35 25.52
CA LEU A 312 -2.39 -7.57 25.65
C LEU A 312 -2.12 -9.07 25.63
N LEU A 313 -1.49 -9.56 24.57
CA LEU A 313 -0.89 -10.88 24.58
C LEU A 313 0.40 -10.83 25.39
N VAL A 314 0.54 -11.76 26.33
CA VAL A 314 1.78 -12.01 27.06
C VAL A 314 2.25 -13.41 26.71
N LEU A 315 3.46 -13.50 26.14
CA LEU A 315 4.24 -14.74 26.16
C LEU A 315 5.15 -14.70 27.39
N THR A 316 5.34 -15.86 28.02
CA THR A 316 6.18 -16.00 29.22
C THR A 316 6.82 -17.39 29.28
N ARG A 317 7.73 -17.61 30.23
CA ARG A 317 8.50 -18.84 30.40
C ARG A 317 8.45 -19.35 31.85
N PRO A 318 7.36 -20.04 32.27
CA PRO A 318 7.32 -20.75 33.54
C PRO A 318 8.40 -21.85 33.60
N GLN A 319 8.79 -22.22 34.82
CA GLN A 319 9.68 -23.33 35.14
C GLN A 319 9.07 -24.14 36.31
N GLY A 320 9.75 -25.19 36.79
CA GLY A 320 9.22 -26.03 37.88
C GLY A 320 8.05 -26.90 37.43
N GLU A 321 7.05 -27.11 38.28
CA GLU A 321 5.95 -28.07 38.03
C GLU A 321 5.17 -27.79 36.73
N ILE A 322 4.90 -26.52 36.43
CA ILE A 322 4.14 -26.10 35.23
C ILE A 322 5.04 -26.08 33.97
N GLY A 323 6.29 -25.64 34.12
CA GLY A 323 7.16 -25.31 32.98
C GLY A 323 8.32 -26.27 32.70
N GLY A 324 8.59 -27.22 33.60
CA GLY A 324 9.79 -28.06 33.58
C GLY A 324 11.08 -27.23 33.53
N PRO A 325 12.04 -27.53 32.64
CA PRO A 325 13.25 -26.72 32.47
C PRO A 325 12.96 -25.34 31.85
N GLY A 326 11.80 -25.16 31.21
CA GLY A 326 11.28 -23.88 30.73
C GLY A 326 10.57 -23.99 29.38
N LYS A 327 9.23 -24.05 29.41
CA LYS A 327 8.34 -24.00 28.24
C LYS A 327 7.89 -22.56 27.98
N ILE A 328 7.52 -22.26 26.74
CA ILE A 328 6.79 -21.01 26.42
C ILE A 328 5.33 -21.20 26.78
N ALA A 329 4.73 -20.21 27.42
CA ALA A 329 3.32 -20.16 27.80
C ALA A 329 2.67 -18.84 27.38
N THR A 330 1.35 -18.84 27.20
CA THR A 330 0.57 -17.66 26.77
C THR A 330 -0.60 -17.31 27.70
N VAL A 331 -0.82 -16.02 27.92
CA VAL A 331 -2.05 -15.45 28.49
C VAL A 331 -2.44 -14.18 27.72
N VAL A 332 -3.73 -13.90 27.64
CA VAL A 332 -4.26 -12.64 27.11
C VAL A 332 -4.88 -11.85 28.26
N LEU A 333 -4.49 -10.59 28.39
CA LEU A 333 -4.87 -9.67 29.46
C LEU A 333 -5.58 -8.44 28.89
N ASP A 334 -6.39 -7.76 29.69
CA ASP A 334 -7.09 -6.53 29.29
C ASP A 334 -6.20 -5.29 29.45
N GLY A 335 -5.15 -5.23 28.64
CA GLY A 335 -4.21 -4.12 28.53
C GLY A 335 -3.11 -4.08 29.60
N LEU A 336 -2.24 -3.07 29.52
CA LEU A 336 -1.06 -2.92 30.39
C LEU A 336 -1.37 -2.83 31.89
N ALA A 337 -2.57 -2.38 32.28
CA ALA A 337 -2.98 -2.27 33.69
C ALA A 337 -3.23 -3.63 34.36
N ALA A 338 -3.49 -4.67 33.56
CA ALA A 338 -3.68 -6.04 34.04
C ALA A 338 -2.35 -6.85 34.14
N LEU A 339 -1.23 -6.28 33.71
CA LEU A 339 0.09 -6.94 33.71
C LEU A 339 0.67 -7.02 35.14
N LYS A 340 0.37 -8.12 35.84
CA LYS A 340 0.76 -8.42 37.23
C LYS A 340 1.27 -9.87 37.35
N PRO A 341 2.07 -10.22 38.38
CA PRO A 341 2.62 -11.57 38.55
C PRO A 341 1.58 -12.69 38.45
N ASP A 342 0.57 -12.68 39.32
CA ASP A 342 -0.52 -13.66 39.38
C ASP A 342 -1.43 -13.66 38.13
N ALA A 343 -1.34 -12.63 37.26
CA ALA A 343 -1.96 -12.62 35.94
C ALA A 343 -1.11 -13.31 34.86
N ILE A 344 0.22 -13.25 34.98
CA ILE A 344 1.20 -13.91 34.11
C ILE A 344 1.31 -15.40 34.46
N GLU A 345 1.20 -15.77 35.73
CA GLU A 345 1.22 -17.18 36.20
C GLU A 345 0.07 -18.02 35.63
N ARG A 346 -1.05 -17.40 35.24
CA ARG A 346 -2.17 -18.05 34.55
C ARG A 346 -1.88 -18.40 33.08
N ALA A 347 -0.66 -18.20 32.59
CA ALA A 347 -0.27 -18.53 31.24
C ALA A 347 -0.22 -20.04 30.98
N LYS A 348 -0.84 -20.46 29.88
CA LYS A 348 -0.96 -21.88 29.50
C LYS A 348 0.26 -22.31 28.69
N PRO A 349 1.01 -23.35 29.11
CA PRO A 349 2.22 -23.79 28.41
C PRO A 349 1.92 -24.48 27.08
N TYR A 350 2.83 -24.34 26.12
CA TYR A 350 2.83 -25.14 24.90
C TYR A 350 3.59 -26.45 25.12
N ASP A 351 2.89 -27.44 25.68
CA ASP A 351 3.43 -28.79 25.94
C ASP A 351 3.92 -29.52 24.68
N ASP A 352 3.43 -29.12 23.50
CA ASP A 352 3.77 -29.73 22.23
C ASP A 352 4.82 -28.95 21.40
N LEU A 353 5.44 -27.92 21.98
CA LEU A 353 6.45 -27.09 21.28
C LEU A 353 7.89 -27.57 21.50
N PHE A 354 8.17 -28.21 22.64
CA PHE A 354 9.49 -28.69 23.05
C PHE A 354 9.46 -30.18 23.39
N THR A 355 10.55 -30.92 23.14
CA THR A 355 10.72 -32.29 23.68
C THR A 355 11.21 -32.22 25.13
N ALA A 356 11.10 -33.30 25.91
CA ALA A 356 11.52 -33.32 27.33
C ALA A 356 12.97 -32.87 27.57
N GLU A 357 13.88 -33.14 26.62
CA GLU A 357 15.30 -32.72 26.65
C GLU A 357 15.54 -31.22 26.33
N GLN A 358 14.49 -30.42 26.07
CA GLN A 358 14.59 -29.05 25.57
C GLN A 358 13.93 -28.03 26.48
N TRP A 359 14.41 -26.80 26.37
CA TRP A 359 13.73 -25.59 26.87
C TRP A 359 13.81 -24.48 25.84
N GLY A 360 13.06 -23.41 26.05
CA GLY A 360 13.14 -22.21 25.22
C GLY A 360 12.38 -21.03 25.83
N GLY A 361 12.37 -19.91 25.11
CA GLY A 361 11.74 -18.66 25.53
C GLY A 361 11.41 -17.76 24.35
N ALA A 362 10.52 -16.79 24.57
CA ALA A 362 10.20 -15.75 23.59
C ALA A 362 11.16 -14.57 23.76
N ASN A 363 11.62 -14.01 22.64
CA ASN A 363 12.64 -12.96 22.60
C ASN A 363 12.14 -11.67 21.94
N GLU A 364 11.32 -11.76 20.89
CA GLU A 364 10.59 -10.64 20.29
C GLU A 364 9.27 -11.13 19.67
N LEU A 365 8.26 -10.26 19.56
CA LEU A 365 6.95 -10.57 19.00
C LEU A 365 6.63 -9.60 17.86
N HIS A 366 6.08 -10.12 16.76
CA HIS A 366 5.64 -9.33 15.61
C HIS A 366 4.17 -9.63 15.32
N LEU A 367 3.31 -8.61 15.37
CA LEU A 367 1.98 -8.70 14.79
C LEU A 367 2.12 -8.86 13.27
N LEU A 368 1.51 -9.91 12.72
CA LEU A 368 1.41 -10.16 11.29
C LEU A 368 0.07 -9.64 10.77
N ARG A 369 0.02 -9.29 9.49
CA ARG A 369 -1.16 -8.73 8.80
C ARG A 369 -2.40 -9.62 8.94
N ASN A 370 -2.23 -10.94 8.87
CA ASN A 370 -3.33 -11.90 9.05
C ASN A 370 -3.78 -12.08 10.52
N GLY A 371 -3.34 -11.23 11.45
CA GLY A 371 -3.72 -11.30 12.88
C GLY A 371 -2.96 -12.35 13.69
N LEU A 372 -2.11 -13.18 13.06
CA LEU A 372 -1.20 -14.06 13.78
C LEU A 372 -0.09 -13.24 14.45
N ILE A 373 0.48 -13.78 15.53
CA ILE A 373 1.65 -13.22 16.20
C ILE A 373 2.86 -14.09 15.87
N GLY A 374 3.78 -13.55 15.08
CA GLY A 374 5.10 -14.13 14.83
C GLY A 374 5.97 -14.02 16.08
N VAL A 375 6.42 -15.15 16.60
CA VAL A 375 7.28 -15.26 17.78
C VAL A 375 8.71 -15.50 17.32
N LEU A 376 9.61 -14.55 17.57
CA LEU A 376 11.05 -14.80 17.60
C LEU A 376 11.40 -15.32 18.99
N GLY A 377 12.13 -16.43 19.06
CA GLY A 377 12.53 -17.03 20.33
C GLY A 377 13.86 -17.74 20.25
N HIS A 378 14.16 -18.53 21.27
CA HIS A 378 15.26 -19.50 21.27
C HIS A 378 14.75 -20.89 21.68
N VAL A 379 15.41 -21.92 21.15
CA VAL A 379 15.32 -23.31 21.66
C VAL A 379 16.72 -23.77 22.04
N ALA A 380 16.81 -24.50 23.15
CA ALA A 380 18.06 -24.89 23.74
C ALA A 380 18.03 -26.32 24.31
N ARG A 381 19.21 -26.90 24.45
CA ARG A 381 19.46 -28.23 25.03
C ARG A 381 20.87 -28.31 25.62
N PHE A 382 21.16 -29.38 26.34
CA PHE A 382 22.53 -29.82 26.60
C PHE A 382 23.00 -30.83 25.54
N ASP A 383 24.33 -31.04 25.42
CA ASP A 383 24.90 -32.23 24.80
C ASP A 383 25.30 -33.29 25.84
N ALA A 384 25.82 -34.43 25.37
CA ALA A 384 26.32 -35.52 26.21
C ALA A 384 27.57 -35.17 27.04
N LYS A 385 28.11 -33.95 26.91
CA LYS A 385 29.22 -33.40 27.72
C LYS A 385 28.78 -32.28 28.66
N GLY A 386 27.48 -31.98 28.71
CA GLY A 386 26.91 -30.90 29.52
C GLY A 386 27.14 -29.49 28.97
N LYS A 387 27.63 -29.32 27.74
CA LYS A 387 27.70 -27.99 27.09
C LYS A 387 26.29 -27.53 26.70
N ARG A 388 26.06 -26.21 26.73
CA ARG A 388 24.78 -25.61 26.32
C ARG A 388 24.80 -25.31 24.83
N HIS A 389 23.67 -25.56 24.19
CA HIS A 389 23.44 -25.26 22.78
C HIS A 389 22.16 -24.42 22.68
N TYR A 390 22.24 -23.23 22.09
CA TYR A 390 21.11 -22.32 21.92
C TYR A 390 20.98 -21.89 20.46
N TYR A 391 19.78 -22.06 19.88
CA TYR A 391 19.50 -21.75 18.48
C TYR A 391 18.32 -20.78 18.37
N PRO A 392 18.46 -19.66 17.62
CA PRO A 392 17.36 -18.77 17.31
C PRO A 392 16.30 -19.49 16.49
N MET A 393 15.05 -19.33 16.89
CA MET A 393 13.91 -20.03 16.31
C MET A 393 12.74 -19.09 16.09
N ALA A 394 11.83 -19.48 15.20
CA ALA A 394 10.57 -18.78 14.99
C ALA A 394 9.40 -19.73 14.72
N PHE A 395 8.22 -19.29 15.14
CA PHE A 395 6.91 -19.85 14.83
C PHE A 395 5.88 -18.73 14.93
N ALA A 396 4.66 -18.91 14.43
CA ALA A 396 3.57 -17.98 14.69
C ALA A 396 2.47 -18.65 15.54
N ILE A 397 1.73 -17.84 16.29
CA ILE A 397 0.53 -18.27 17.01
C ILE A 397 -0.69 -17.48 16.56
N ASP A 398 -1.84 -18.14 16.62
CA ASP A 398 -3.16 -17.53 16.56
C ASP A 398 -3.55 -17.09 17.99
N PRO A 399 -3.68 -15.79 18.28
CA PRO A 399 -4.01 -15.30 19.61
C PRO A 399 -5.47 -15.57 20.03
N ALA A 400 -6.36 -15.94 19.11
CA ALA A 400 -7.76 -16.25 19.39
C ALA A 400 -7.98 -17.73 19.70
N THR A 401 -7.39 -18.65 18.94
CA THR A 401 -7.50 -20.11 19.21
C THR A 401 -6.34 -20.69 20.03
N GLY A 402 -5.28 -19.90 20.25
CA GLY A 402 -4.04 -20.35 20.88
C GLY A 402 -3.20 -21.31 20.02
N ARG A 403 -3.67 -21.73 18.83
CA ARG A 403 -2.97 -22.66 17.94
C ARG A 403 -1.68 -22.06 17.38
N ARG A 404 -0.76 -22.90 16.92
CA ARG A 404 0.59 -22.50 16.50
C ARG A 404 1.06 -23.17 15.21
N THR A 405 2.04 -22.57 14.52
CA THR A 405 2.71 -23.16 13.34
C THR A 405 3.81 -24.16 13.76
N ARG A 406 4.51 -24.78 12.80
CA ARG A 406 5.79 -25.44 13.10
C ARG A 406 6.84 -24.42 13.53
N MET A 407 7.74 -24.85 14.43
CA MET A 407 8.97 -24.14 14.76
C MET A 407 10.00 -24.34 13.65
N LYS A 408 10.64 -23.24 13.23
CA LYS A 408 11.77 -23.16 12.30
C LYS A 408 13.02 -22.76 13.10
N LEU A 409 14.20 -23.31 12.79
CA LEU A 409 15.47 -22.70 13.22
C LEU A 409 15.93 -21.66 12.20
N LEU A 410 16.58 -20.60 12.67
CA LEU A 410 17.01 -19.46 11.86
C LEU A 410 18.54 -19.37 11.69
N LEU A 411 19.29 -19.86 12.68
CA LEU A 411 20.75 -19.68 12.76
C LEU A 411 21.41 -20.74 13.66
N GLU A 412 22.67 -21.04 13.38
CA GLU A 412 23.57 -21.84 14.23
C GLU A 412 24.92 -21.12 14.36
N ARG A 413 25.64 -21.30 15.49
CA ARG A 413 26.86 -20.52 15.81
C ARG A 413 27.93 -20.58 14.74
N SER A 414 28.06 -21.73 14.06
CA SER A 414 29.06 -22.00 13.03
C SER A 414 28.86 -21.21 11.72
N ARG A 415 27.73 -20.50 11.56
CA ARG A 415 27.51 -19.53 10.47
C ARG A 415 28.03 -18.13 10.80
N LEU A 416 28.37 -17.88 12.06
CA LEU A 416 29.04 -16.66 12.50
C LEU A 416 30.57 -16.88 12.55
N PRO A 417 31.39 -15.89 12.21
CA PRO A 417 32.82 -15.89 12.52
C PRO A 417 33.13 -16.32 13.96
N ALA A 418 34.32 -16.90 14.16
CA ALA A 418 34.85 -17.13 15.51
C ALA A 418 34.90 -15.81 16.30
N GLY A 419 34.65 -15.90 17.61
CA GLY A 419 34.50 -14.78 18.52
C GLY A 419 34.59 -15.26 19.96
N ALA A 420 34.88 -14.35 20.88
CA ALA A 420 35.10 -14.68 22.28
C ALA A 420 33.83 -15.17 23.00
N SER A 421 34.03 -16.00 24.01
CA SER A 421 33.12 -16.22 25.12
C SER A 421 33.95 -16.15 26.40
N LYS A 422 33.37 -15.68 27.51
CA LYS A 422 34.00 -15.67 28.83
C LYS A 422 33.92 -17.06 29.47
N ARG A 423 32.84 -17.80 29.18
CA ARG A 423 32.57 -19.15 29.67
C ARG A 423 32.67 -20.22 28.56
N PRO A 424 33.49 -21.27 28.72
CA PRO A 424 33.59 -22.36 27.73
C PRO A 424 32.30 -23.18 27.51
N ASP A 425 31.28 -23.07 28.38
CA ASP A 425 29.98 -23.72 28.17
C ASP A 425 29.00 -22.91 27.31
N LEU A 426 29.38 -21.70 26.87
CA LEU A 426 28.56 -20.78 26.05
C LEU A 426 29.11 -20.54 24.63
N GLU A 427 30.09 -21.32 24.19
CA GLU A 427 30.70 -21.17 22.86
C GLU A 427 29.70 -21.38 21.69
N ASP A 428 28.84 -22.42 21.76
CA ASP A 428 27.75 -22.71 20.81
C ASP A 428 26.39 -22.15 21.28
N VAL A 429 26.41 -20.98 21.92
CA VAL A 429 25.21 -20.27 22.38
C VAL A 429 24.95 -19.03 21.52
N LEU A 430 23.74 -18.95 20.98
CA LEU A 430 23.20 -17.77 20.32
C LEU A 430 21.97 -17.25 21.09
N PHE A 431 22.09 -16.07 21.67
CA PHE A 431 20.97 -15.38 22.30
C PHE A 431 20.18 -14.60 21.24
N SER A 432 18.93 -15.01 20.97
CA SER A 432 18.01 -14.29 20.08
C SER A 432 17.72 -12.90 20.63
N GLY A 433 18.17 -11.87 19.91
CA GLY A 433 18.03 -10.48 20.35
C GLY A 433 16.82 -9.76 19.77
N GLY A 434 16.75 -9.71 18.44
CA GLY A 434 15.60 -9.16 17.71
C GLY A 434 15.73 -9.26 16.19
N LEU A 435 14.69 -8.85 15.46
CA LEU A 435 14.52 -9.05 14.02
C LEU A 435 13.94 -7.80 13.34
N ILE A 436 14.70 -7.19 12.42
CA ILE A 436 14.16 -6.19 11.49
C ILE A 436 13.73 -6.91 10.21
N ARG A 437 12.41 -7.00 9.98
CA ARG A 437 11.82 -7.58 8.75
C ARG A 437 11.92 -6.59 7.59
N GLY A 438 12.39 -7.05 6.44
CA GLY A 438 12.42 -6.33 5.17
C GLY A 438 11.16 -6.55 4.35
N ARG A 439 11.02 -5.83 3.22
CA ARG A 439 9.92 -6.03 2.26
C ARG A 439 10.26 -7.05 1.16
N ASP A 440 11.55 -7.33 0.97
CA ASP A 440 12.14 -8.23 -0.03
C ASP A 440 12.12 -9.72 0.39
N GLY A 441 11.26 -10.10 1.33
CA GLY A 441 11.22 -11.44 1.92
C GLY A 441 12.46 -11.80 2.75
N ARG A 442 13.32 -10.82 3.08
CA ARG A 442 14.49 -11.00 3.95
C ARG A 442 14.29 -10.31 5.30
N ALA A 443 15.09 -10.68 6.28
CA ALA A 443 15.11 -10.01 7.58
C ALA A 443 16.51 -9.99 8.17
N ALA A 444 16.82 -8.93 8.92
CA ALA A 444 18.07 -8.78 9.64
C ALA A 444 17.87 -9.21 11.10
N ILE A 445 18.38 -10.40 11.44
CA ILE A 445 18.38 -10.88 12.83
C ILE A 445 19.61 -10.36 13.58
N TYR A 446 19.39 -9.96 14.83
CA TYR A 446 20.39 -9.48 15.77
C TYR A 446 20.50 -10.48 16.91
N VAL A 447 21.71 -10.95 17.20
CA VAL A 447 21.96 -12.01 18.19
C VAL A 447 23.17 -11.67 19.06
N GLY A 448 23.10 -12.07 20.34
CA GLY A 448 24.29 -12.28 21.15
C GLY A 448 24.96 -13.60 20.74
N ALA A 449 26.28 -13.62 20.62
CA ALA A 449 27.06 -14.84 20.40
C ALA A 449 27.96 -15.07 21.61
N GLY A 450 27.72 -16.17 22.33
CA GLY A 450 28.21 -16.34 23.68
C GLY A 450 27.79 -15.18 24.60
N ASP A 451 28.59 -14.97 25.64
CA ASP A 451 28.46 -13.97 26.70
C ASP A 451 29.40 -12.77 26.54
N ALA A 452 29.83 -12.48 25.29
CA ALA A 452 30.77 -11.38 25.01
C ALA A 452 30.49 -10.56 23.75
N GLU A 453 29.74 -11.08 22.76
CA GLU A 453 29.68 -10.47 21.43
C GLU A 453 28.27 -10.34 20.84
N VAL A 454 28.13 -9.45 19.83
CA VAL A 454 26.90 -9.25 19.06
C VAL A 454 27.16 -9.36 17.57
N TYR A 455 26.25 -10.03 16.87
CA TYR A 455 26.24 -10.14 15.41
C TYR A 455 24.89 -9.70 14.83
N ARG A 456 24.95 -9.18 13.59
CA ARG A 456 23.78 -8.99 12.71
C ARG A 456 23.92 -9.92 11.51
N VAL A 457 22.87 -10.64 11.15
CA VAL A 457 22.85 -11.59 10.03
C VAL A 457 21.66 -11.30 9.14
N GLU A 458 21.84 -11.34 7.83
CA GLU A 458 20.71 -11.38 6.90
C GLU A 458 20.22 -12.83 6.79
N ILE A 459 18.91 -13.03 6.96
CA ILE A 459 18.21 -14.30 6.78
C ILE A 459 16.99 -14.10 5.86
N ALA A 460 16.35 -15.19 5.43
CA ALA A 460 14.98 -15.07 4.92
C ALA A 460 14.06 -14.65 6.08
N ASP A 461 13.05 -13.82 5.81
CA ASP A 461 12.07 -13.42 6.83
C ASP A 461 11.25 -14.67 7.24
N PRO A 462 11.34 -15.13 8.50
CA PRO A 462 10.67 -16.36 8.93
C PRO A 462 9.14 -16.28 8.86
N PHE A 463 8.58 -15.07 8.78
CA PHE A 463 7.15 -14.82 8.79
C PHE A 463 6.57 -14.38 7.42
N ALA A 464 7.39 -14.15 6.38
CA ALA A 464 6.90 -13.66 5.09
C ALA A 464 5.83 -14.55 4.45
N GLU A 465 5.98 -15.87 4.57
CA GLU A 465 5.01 -16.90 4.11
C GLU A 465 3.65 -16.81 4.82
N LEU A 466 3.58 -16.13 5.97
CA LEU A 466 2.40 -15.98 6.81
C LEU A 466 1.79 -14.57 6.73
N ASP A 467 2.55 -13.58 6.27
CA ASP A 467 2.19 -12.15 6.33
C ASP A 467 1.35 -11.67 5.13
N GLY A 468 0.78 -12.59 4.35
CA GLY A 468 -0.06 -12.32 3.17
C GLY A 468 -1.49 -11.84 3.47
N GLY A 469 -1.75 -11.38 4.69
CA GLY A 469 -3.09 -10.97 5.16
C GLY A 469 -3.58 -9.62 4.64
N ALA A 470 -4.84 -9.32 4.95
CA ALA A 470 -5.40 -7.97 4.96
C ALA A 470 -4.81 -7.13 6.11
N ALA A 471 -5.15 -5.85 6.25
CA ALA A 471 -4.70 -5.02 7.37
C ALA A 471 -5.55 -5.23 8.63
N VAL A 472 -4.93 -5.11 9.81
CA VAL A 472 -5.61 -5.27 11.10
C VAL A 472 -6.06 -3.90 11.62
N PHE A 473 -7.37 -3.67 11.68
CA PHE A 473 -7.97 -2.42 12.13
C PHE A 473 -8.57 -2.53 13.55
N SER A 474 -8.66 -1.42 14.29
CA SER A 474 -9.40 -1.40 15.56
C SER A 474 -10.91 -1.30 15.32
N LYS A 475 -11.75 -1.61 16.32
CA LYS A 475 -13.22 -1.47 16.20
C LYS A 475 -13.66 -0.07 15.76
N ASN A 476 -12.94 0.97 16.18
CA ASN A 476 -13.26 2.36 15.81
C ASN A 476 -12.78 2.72 14.39
N ASP A 477 -11.78 2.00 13.88
CA ASP A 477 -11.32 2.13 12.49
C ASP A 477 -12.24 1.36 11.55
N GLU A 478 -12.65 0.14 11.91
CA GLU A 478 -13.69 -0.63 11.20
C GLU A 478 -14.99 0.18 11.05
N LEU A 479 -15.51 0.79 12.14
CA LEU A 479 -16.71 1.64 12.07
C LEU A 479 -16.52 2.88 11.17
N PHE A 480 -15.32 3.45 11.11
CA PHE A 480 -15.02 4.57 10.22
C PHE A 480 -14.90 4.12 8.74
N LEU A 481 -14.27 2.97 8.50
CA LEU A 481 -14.08 2.41 7.16
C LEU A 481 -15.39 1.88 6.58
N ASP A 482 -16.31 1.36 7.41
CA ASP A 482 -17.63 0.92 6.96
C ASP A 482 -18.51 2.11 6.53
N ASP A 483 -18.58 3.18 7.32
CA ASP A 483 -19.27 4.44 6.93
C ASP A 483 -18.63 5.08 5.69
N LEU A 484 -17.30 5.03 5.55
CA LEU A 484 -16.60 5.50 4.36
C LEU A 484 -16.95 4.67 3.10
N GLN A 485 -16.84 3.34 3.18
CA GLN A 485 -17.14 2.48 2.03
C GLN A 485 -18.63 2.48 1.69
N HIS A 486 -19.52 2.38 2.68
CA HIS A 486 -20.96 2.37 2.44
C HIS A 486 -21.39 3.67 1.73
N LYS A 487 -20.84 4.82 2.13
CA LYS A 487 -21.10 6.09 1.44
C LYS A 487 -20.53 6.16 0.02
N ALA A 488 -19.32 5.64 -0.21
CA ALA A 488 -18.77 5.52 -1.56
C ALA A 488 -19.62 4.53 -2.42
N PHE A 489 -20.18 3.49 -1.81
CA PHE A 489 -21.08 2.54 -2.45
C PHE A 489 -22.44 3.16 -2.80
N LEU A 490 -23.01 4.04 -1.96
CA LEU A 490 -24.24 4.77 -2.28
C LEU A 490 -24.14 5.58 -3.57
N TYR A 491 -22.94 6.03 -3.96
CA TYR A 491 -22.72 6.63 -5.28
C TYR A 491 -23.14 5.66 -6.40
N PHE A 492 -22.60 4.44 -6.37
CA PHE A 492 -22.89 3.41 -7.38
C PHE A 492 -24.31 2.84 -7.30
N LEU A 493 -24.92 2.83 -6.11
CA LEU A 493 -26.29 2.38 -5.92
C LEU A 493 -27.33 3.37 -6.49
N GLU A 494 -27.06 4.67 -6.39
CA GLU A 494 -28.02 5.76 -6.67
C GLU A 494 -27.73 6.55 -7.95
N GLN A 495 -26.49 6.54 -8.43
CA GLN A 495 -26.03 7.27 -9.62
C GLN A 495 -25.66 6.33 -10.77
N THR A 496 -26.14 5.10 -10.71
CA THR A 496 -26.24 4.17 -11.84
C THR A 496 -27.68 4.18 -12.34
N ASP A 497 -27.88 4.38 -13.64
CA ASP A 497 -29.22 4.38 -14.24
C ASP A 497 -29.87 2.98 -14.14
N PRO A 498 -31.15 2.86 -13.75
CA PRO A 498 -31.79 1.57 -13.53
C PRO A 498 -32.22 0.83 -14.82
N VAL A 499 -32.14 1.46 -15.99
CA VAL A 499 -32.53 0.89 -17.29
C VAL A 499 -31.31 0.50 -18.11
N THR A 500 -30.31 1.37 -18.24
CA THR A 500 -29.06 1.08 -18.97
C THR A 500 -28.01 0.40 -18.08
N GLY A 501 -28.11 0.57 -16.75
CA GLY A 501 -27.08 0.11 -15.81
C GLY A 501 -25.76 0.89 -15.90
N LEU A 502 -25.75 2.07 -16.54
CA LEU A 502 -24.56 2.92 -16.71
C LEU A 502 -24.38 3.87 -15.51
N THR A 503 -23.15 4.01 -15.01
CA THR A 503 -22.83 4.88 -13.87
C THR A 503 -22.38 6.27 -14.32
N LYS A 504 -22.96 7.32 -13.73
CA LYS A 504 -22.58 8.73 -13.96
C LYS A 504 -21.08 8.97 -13.70
N ASP A 505 -20.45 9.80 -14.54
CA ASP A 505 -19.09 10.32 -14.32
C ASP A 505 -18.98 11.00 -12.95
N ARG A 506 -19.96 11.88 -12.66
CA ARG A 506 -20.04 12.65 -11.42
C ARG A 506 -21.47 12.96 -11.05
N ALA A 507 -21.69 13.18 -9.76
CA ALA A 507 -22.99 13.59 -9.21
C ALA A 507 -22.82 14.57 -8.04
N GLY A 508 -23.85 15.40 -7.80
CA GLY A 508 -23.83 16.38 -6.73
C GLY A 508 -23.71 15.76 -5.34
N ASN A 509 -22.64 16.09 -4.62
CA ASN A 509 -22.42 15.67 -3.23
C ASN A 509 -22.75 16.80 -2.22
N PHE A 510 -22.67 18.06 -2.67
CA PHE A 510 -22.95 19.27 -1.89
C PHE A 510 -23.81 20.29 -2.65
N GLY A 511 -24.81 19.81 -3.39
CA GLY A 511 -25.65 20.66 -4.25
C GLY A 511 -25.08 20.89 -5.66
N GLY A 512 -24.12 20.06 -6.08
CA GLY A 512 -23.71 19.96 -7.49
C GLY A 512 -24.86 19.49 -8.39
N GLY A 513 -24.79 19.85 -9.66
CA GLY A 513 -25.83 19.54 -10.65
C GLY A 513 -25.63 18.18 -11.32
N ASP A 514 -26.73 17.54 -11.71
CA ASP A 514 -26.67 16.43 -12.66
C ASP A 514 -26.25 16.94 -14.05
N ARG A 515 -25.51 16.11 -14.79
CA ARG A 515 -25.04 16.39 -16.15
C ARG A 515 -25.55 15.37 -17.18
N GLY A 516 -26.22 14.30 -16.74
CA GLY A 516 -26.69 13.20 -17.60
C GLY A 516 -25.58 12.27 -18.13
N ILE A 517 -24.30 12.60 -17.93
CA ILE A 517 -23.17 11.88 -18.53
C ILE A 517 -22.72 10.71 -17.64
N ALA A 518 -22.64 9.52 -18.24
CA ALA A 518 -22.02 8.31 -17.71
C ALA A 518 -20.60 8.09 -18.25
N SER A 519 -19.78 7.38 -17.47
CA SER A 519 -18.41 6.99 -17.82
C SER A 519 -18.27 5.46 -17.79
N MET A 520 -17.55 4.90 -18.76
CA MET A 520 -17.28 3.46 -18.79
C MET A 520 -16.34 3.02 -17.66
N ALA A 521 -15.33 3.83 -17.29
CA ALA A 521 -14.53 3.58 -16.09
C ALA A 521 -15.38 3.60 -14.81
N ALA A 522 -16.23 4.62 -14.63
CA ALA A 522 -17.14 4.70 -13.48
C ALA A 522 -18.08 3.49 -13.41
N THR A 523 -18.58 3.01 -14.56
CA THR A 523 -19.41 1.80 -14.66
C THR A 523 -18.64 0.53 -14.29
N GLY A 524 -17.35 0.43 -14.65
CA GLY A 524 -16.46 -0.66 -14.20
C GLY A 524 -16.23 -0.69 -12.69
N PHE A 525 -16.00 0.48 -12.08
CA PHE A 525 -15.98 0.61 -10.62
C PHE A 525 -17.33 0.21 -10.00
N GLY A 526 -18.45 0.62 -10.61
CA GLY A 526 -19.81 0.26 -10.19
C GLY A 526 -20.10 -1.24 -10.21
N LEU A 527 -19.73 -1.93 -11.29
CA LEU A 527 -19.85 -3.40 -11.39
C LEU A 527 -19.09 -4.11 -10.27
N THR A 528 -17.91 -3.60 -9.88
CA THR A 528 -17.18 -4.12 -8.72
C THR A 528 -17.88 -3.76 -7.40
N ALA A 529 -18.33 -2.52 -7.26
CA ALA A 529 -19.01 -1.98 -6.07
C ALA A 529 -20.27 -2.77 -5.71
N LEU A 530 -21.06 -3.22 -6.71
CA LEU A 530 -22.24 -4.06 -6.49
C LEU A 530 -21.87 -5.41 -5.85
N THR A 531 -20.74 -6.03 -6.22
CA THR A 531 -20.26 -7.25 -5.54
C THR A 531 -19.81 -7.00 -4.09
N ILE A 532 -19.30 -5.80 -3.81
CA ILE A 532 -18.90 -5.40 -2.44
C ILE A 532 -20.16 -5.15 -1.61
N GLY A 533 -21.18 -4.47 -2.15
CA GLY A 533 -22.46 -4.25 -1.48
C GLY A 533 -23.18 -5.55 -1.10
N ALA A 534 -23.14 -6.56 -1.95
CA ALA A 534 -23.65 -7.90 -1.64
C ALA A 534 -22.85 -8.60 -0.53
N GLU A 535 -21.51 -8.59 -0.59
CA GLU A 535 -20.65 -9.23 0.42
C GLU A 535 -20.65 -8.50 1.78
N ARG A 536 -20.98 -7.21 1.77
CA ARG A 536 -21.14 -6.37 2.97
C ARG A 536 -22.57 -6.38 3.52
N GLY A 537 -23.54 -6.92 2.78
CA GLY A 537 -24.96 -6.93 3.15
C GLY A 537 -25.64 -5.57 3.11
N TRP A 538 -25.09 -4.59 2.37
CA TRP A 538 -25.74 -3.29 2.14
C TRP A 538 -26.89 -3.39 1.12
N ILE A 539 -26.82 -4.37 0.21
CA ILE A 539 -27.91 -4.82 -0.66
C ILE A 539 -27.96 -6.36 -0.67
N THR A 540 -29.07 -6.93 -1.14
CA THR A 540 -29.15 -8.39 -1.31
C THR A 540 -28.27 -8.85 -2.48
N ARG A 541 -27.87 -10.13 -2.48
CA ARG A 541 -27.13 -10.72 -3.59
C ARG A 541 -27.97 -10.73 -4.87
N GLU A 542 -29.28 -10.84 -4.72
CA GLU A 542 -30.28 -10.90 -5.78
C GLU A 542 -30.47 -9.52 -6.42
N GLU A 543 -30.50 -8.43 -5.64
CA GLU A 543 -30.49 -7.07 -6.15
C GLU A 543 -29.16 -6.75 -6.87
N ALA A 544 -28.03 -7.12 -6.25
CA ALA A 544 -26.71 -6.95 -6.87
C ALA A 544 -26.60 -7.70 -8.21
N TYR A 545 -27.11 -8.93 -8.28
CA TYR A 545 -27.19 -9.71 -9.51
C TYR A 545 -28.06 -9.04 -10.56
N ALA A 546 -29.26 -8.60 -10.20
CA ALA A 546 -30.19 -7.94 -11.12
C ALA A 546 -29.58 -6.66 -11.72
N ARG A 547 -28.98 -5.80 -10.90
CA ARG A 547 -28.31 -4.57 -11.34
C ARG A 547 -27.12 -4.86 -12.26
N VAL A 548 -26.25 -5.81 -11.89
CA VAL A 548 -25.13 -6.26 -12.75
C VAL A 548 -25.65 -6.82 -14.08
N LEU A 549 -26.74 -7.58 -14.08
CA LEU A 549 -27.31 -8.19 -15.28
C LEU A 549 -27.92 -7.13 -16.22
N THR A 550 -28.56 -6.08 -15.70
CA THR A 550 -29.01 -4.93 -16.49
C THR A 550 -27.82 -4.28 -17.22
N THR A 551 -26.77 -3.88 -16.48
CA THR A 551 -25.56 -3.28 -17.06
C THR A 551 -24.94 -4.19 -18.13
N LEU A 552 -24.76 -5.48 -17.84
CA LEU A 552 -24.11 -6.41 -18.77
C LEU A 552 -24.95 -6.69 -20.02
N ARG A 553 -26.28 -6.69 -19.95
CA ARG A 553 -27.13 -6.81 -21.15
C ARG A 553 -27.06 -5.55 -22.01
N HIS A 554 -27.18 -4.36 -21.42
CA HIS A 554 -27.04 -3.10 -22.16
C HIS A 554 -25.67 -2.99 -22.85
N LEU A 555 -24.58 -3.30 -22.15
CA LEU A 555 -23.22 -3.38 -22.71
C LEU A 555 -23.06 -4.46 -23.79
N ARG A 556 -23.85 -5.53 -23.74
CA ARG A 556 -23.80 -6.64 -24.70
C ARG A 556 -24.55 -6.33 -26.00
N GLU A 557 -25.69 -5.67 -25.89
CA GLU A 557 -26.76 -5.64 -26.90
C GLU A 557 -27.06 -4.24 -27.48
N HIS A 558 -26.73 -3.17 -26.75
CA HIS A 558 -27.14 -1.80 -27.10
C HIS A 558 -25.99 -0.79 -27.10
N GLN A 559 -25.00 -0.93 -26.21
CA GLN A 559 -23.95 0.07 -26.05
C GLN A 559 -23.04 0.15 -27.28
N ALA A 560 -22.97 1.34 -27.89
CA ALA A 560 -22.12 1.64 -29.03
C ALA A 560 -20.63 1.40 -28.74
N HIS A 561 -19.95 0.69 -29.66
CA HIS A 561 -18.53 0.34 -29.59
C HIS A 561 -17.87 0.33 -30.98
N GLU A 562 -16.56 0.47 -31.03
CA GLU A 562 -15.74 0.26 -32.24
C GLU A 562 -14.77 -0.90 -31.97
N HIS A 563 -14.81 -2.00 -32.75
CA HIS A 563 -13.97 -3.19 -32.50
C HIS A 563 -14.01 -3.72 -31.04
N GLY A 564 -15.18 -3.63 -30.38
CA GLY A 564 -15.39 -4.01 -28.97
C GLY A 564 -14.93 -2.97 -27.93
N TRP A 565 -14.31 -1.86 -28.36
CA TRP A 565 -13.91 -0.75 -27.50
C TRP A 565 -15.03 0.27 -27.33
N PHE A 566 -15.27 0.73 -26.11
CA PHE A 566 -16.38 1.64 -25.78
C PHE A 566 -15.94 3.11 -25.75
N HIS A 567 -16.90 4.02 -25.93
CA HIS A 567 -16.70 5.46 -25.72
C HIS A 567 -16.44 5.78 -24.24
N HIS A 568 -15.56 6.75 -23.97
CA HIS A 568 -15.24 7.23 -22.63
C HIS A 568 -16.50 7.76 -21.92
N PHE A 569 -17.23 8.66 -22.58
CA PHE A 569 -18.44 9.29 -22.07
C PHE A 569 -19.64 9.01 -22.98
N VAL A 570 -20.76 8.66 -22.34
CA VAL A 570 -22.06 8.41 -22.98
C VAL A 570 -23.16 9.12 -22.20
N ASP A 571 -24.30 9.37 -22.82
CA ASP A 571 -25.52 9.73 -22.10
C ASP A 571 -25.99 8.54 -21.26
N GLY A 572 -26.24 8.74 -19.97
CA GLY A 572 -26.53 7.66 -19.02
C GLY A 572 -27.91 7.03 -19.17
N ALA A 573 -28.87 7.74 -19.78
CA ALA A 573 -30.25 7.25 -19.95
C ALA A 573 -30.45 6.51 -21.29
N THR A 574 -29.56 6.71 -22.27
CA THR A 574 -29.68 6.15 -23.63
C THR A 574 -28.48 5.30 -24.05
N GLY A 575 -27.28 5.57 -23.54
CA GLY A 575 -26.03 4.98 -24.01
C GLY A 575 -25.45 5.64 -25.27
N GLU A 576 -26.08 6.69 -25.81
CA GLU A 576 -25.56 7.47 -26.94
C GLU A 576 -24.18 8.09 -26.61
N PRO A 577 -23.15 7.97 -27.48
CA PRO A 577 -21.86 8.62 -27.26
C PRO A 577 -21.96 10.14 -27.12
N VAL A 578 -21.33 10.71 -26.09
CA VAL A 578 -21.29 12.18 -25.93
C VAL A 578 -20.53 12.80 -27.10
N THR A 579 -21.09 13.84 -27.71
CA THR A 579 -20.52 14.52 -28.89
C THR A 579 -19.04 14.88 -28.70
N GLY A 580 -18.18 14.19 -29.45
CA GLY A 580 -16.72 14.39 -29.43
C GLY A 580 -15.95 13.48 -28.47
N SER A 581 -16.62 12.62 -27.70
CA SER A 581 -15.97 11.60 -26.87
C SER A 581 -15.35 10.50 -27.72
N GLU A 582 -14.09 10.22 -27.45
CA GLU A 582 -13.31 9.14 -28.01
C GLU A 582 -13.78 7.75 -27.53
N VAL A 583 -13.54 6.76 -28.39
CA VAL A 583 -13.44 5.35 -27.98
C VAL A 583 -12.15 5.23 -27.17
N SER A 584 -12.26 4.99 -25.85
CA SER A 584 -11.12 5.02 -24.92
C SER A 584 -10.64 3.62 -24.57
N SER A 585 -9.33 3.40 -24.68
CA SER A 585 -8.73 2.10 -24.34
C SER A 585 -8.61 1.88 -22.83
N ILE A 586 -8.39 2.92 -22.03
CA ILE A 586 -8.28 2.79 -20.57
C ILE A 586 -9.66 2.63 -19.91
N ASP A 587 -10.67 3.40 -20.32
CA ASP A 587 -12.03 3.29 -19.76
C ASP A 587 -12.65 1.93 -20.07
N THR A 588 -12.42 1.41 -21.28
CA THR A 588 -12.78 0.04 -21.65
C THR A 588 -12.05 -0.97 -20.75
N ALA A 589 -10.75 -0.81 -20.48
CA ALA A 589 -10.02 -1.72 -19.60
C ALA A 589 -10.51 -1.70 -18.14
N LEU A 590 -10.89 -0.52 -17.62
CA LEU A 590 -11.46 -0.37 -16.28
C LEU A 590 -12.89 -0.95 -16.21
N LEU A 591 -13.70 -0.75 -17.26
CA LEU A 591 -15.01 -1.40 -17.42
C LEU A 591 -14.88 -2.93 -17.37
N LEU A 592 -13.96 -3.49 -18.17
CA LEU A 592 -13.71 -4.93 -18.27
C LEU A 592 -13.19 -5.51 -16.95
N ALA A 593 -12.32 -4.80 -16.22
CA ALA A 593 -11.87 -5.23 -14.89
C ALA A 593 -13.04 -5.35 -13.90
N GLY A 594 -14.00 -4.42 -13.99
CA GLY A 594 -15.28 -4.48 -13.30
C GLY A 594 -16.16 -5.66 -13.71
N ALA A 595 -16.44 -5.79 -15.00
CA ALA A 595 -17.29 -6.85 -15.57
C ALA A 595 -16.75 -8.25 -15.27
N LEU A 596 -15.43 -8.46 -15.39
CA LEU A 596 -14.76 -9.72 -15.04
C LEU A 596 -14.86 -10.03 -13.54
N THR A 597 -14.79 -9.01 -12.68
CA THR A 597 -14.97 -9.17 -11.22
C THR A 597 -16.42 -9.52 -10.86
N ALA A 598 -17.39 -8.88 -11.51
CA ALA A 598 -18.81 -9.12 -11.32
C ALA A 598 -19.23 -10.51 -11.83
N GLY A 599 -18.88 -10.84 -13.08
CA GLY A 599 -19.10 -12.18 -13.66
C GLY A 599 -18.48 -13.28 -12.82
N LYS A 600 -17.30 -13.04 -12.21
CA LYS A 600 -16.67 -14.03 -11.33
C LYS A 600 -17.34 -14.20 -9.96
N HIS A 601 -17.95 -13.14 -9.40
CA HIS A 601 -18.77 -13.23 -8.19
C HIS A 601 -20.12 -13.93 -8.47
N PHE A 602 -20.65 -13.78 -9.69
CA PHE A 602 -21.85 -14.47 -10.18
C PHE A 602 -21.54 -15.65 -11.10
N ALA A 603 -20.49 -16.43 -10.78
CA ALA A 603 -20.08 -17.58 -11.59
C ALA A 603 -21.20 -18.64 -11.74
N GLY A 604 -21.26 -19.29 -12.90
CA GLY A 604 -22.31 -20.24 -13.28
C GLY A 604 -23.65 -19.60 -13.68
N THR A 605 -23.67 -18.29 -13.97
CA THR A 605 -24.89 -17.54 -14.34
C THR A 605 -24.74 -16.80 -15.67
N GLU A 606 -25.83 -16.19 -16.13
CA GLU A 606 -25.84 -15.35 -17.34
C GLU A 606 -24.85 -14.18 -17.26
N ALA A 607 -24.59 -13.64 -16.07
CA ALA A 607 -23.61 -12.57 -15.89
C ALA A 607 -22.17 -13.01 -16.22
N GLU A 608 -21.77 -14.25 -15.90
CA GLU A 608 -20.44 -14.78 -16.28
C GLU A 608 -20.33 -14.92 -17.80
N ARG A 609 -21.40 -15.40 -18.48
CA ARG A 609 -21.48 -15.49 -19.95
C ARG A 609 -21.39 -14.12 -20.62
N LEU A 610 -22.24 -13.16 -20.21
CA LEU A 610 -22.30 -11.83 -20.84
C LEU A 610 -20.97 -11.08 -20.70
N THR A 611 -20.37 -11.13 -19.50
CA THR A 611 -19.02 -10.63 -19.25
C THR A 611 -17.99 -11.23 -20.21
N GLN A 612 -18.04 -12.55 -20.46
CA GLN A 612 -17.14 -13.21 -21.41
C GLN A 612 -17.37 -12.70 -22.85
N GLU A 613 -18.61 -12.61 -23.32
CA GLU A 613 -18.95 -12.14 -24.68
C GLU A 613 -18.73 -10.62 -24.91
N ILE A 614 -18.58 -9.84 -23.85
CA ILE A 614 -18.12 -8.45 -23.92
C ILE A 614 -16.59 -8.43 -24.03
N TYR A 615 -15.90 -9.14 -23.14
CA TYR A 615 -14.44 -9.20 -23.09
C TYR A 615 -13.80 -9.82 -24.34
N GLU A 616 -14.38 -10.90 -24.87
CA GLU A 616 -13.86 -11.60 -26.06
C GLU A 616 -14.01 -10.83 -27.37
N ARG A 617 -14.80 -9.75 -27.39
CA ARG A 617 -15.00 -8.88 -28.57
C ARG A 617 -13.91 -7.82 -28.73
N VAL A 618 -13.14 -7.56 -27.68
CA VAL A 618 -12.23 -6.40 -27.62
C VAL A 618 -10.95 -6.68 -28.39
N ASP A 619 -10.77 -6.00 -29.52
CA ASP A 619 -9.64 -6.21 -30.44
C ASP A 619 -8.39 -5.44 -29.98
N PHE A 620 -7.57 -6.08 -29.15
CA PHE A 620 -6.31 -5.50 -28.66
C PHE A 620 -5.25 -5.26 -29.76
N PRO A 621 -5.04 -6.17 -30.74
CA PRO A 621 -4.21 -5.89 -31.91
C PRO A 621 -4.65 -4.65 -32.71
N TRP A 622 -5.96 -4.43 -32.92
CA TRP A 622 -6.47 -3.23 -33.62
C TRP A 622 -6.06 -1.93 -32.90
N MET A 623 -6.25 -1.86 -31.57
CA MET A 623 -5.87 -0.70 -30.75
C MET A 623 -4.33 -0.58 -30.56
N MET A 624 -3.58 -1.67 -30.69
CA MET A 624 -2.11 -1.67 -30.65
C MET A 624 -1.48 -1.17 -31.96
N THR A 625 -2.10 -1.47 -33.11
CA THR A 625 -1.53 -1.24 -34.45
C THR A 625 -2.18 -0.09 -35.21
N ASP A 626 -3.00 0.73 -34.56
CA ASP A 626 -3.79 1.81 -35.17
C ASP A 626 -4.60 1.31 -36.37
N GLY A 627 -5.37 0.24 -36.16
CA GLY A 627 -6.20 -0.40 -37.19
C GLY A 627 -5.39 -1.07 -38.30
N GLY A 628 -4.15 -1.49 -37.99
CA GLY A 628 -3.20 -2.06 -38.95
C GLY A 628 -2.30 -1.03 -39.65
N ALA A 629 -2.45 0.27 -39.38
CA ALA A 629 -1.59 1.31 -39.96
C ALA A 629 -0.15 1.33 -39.40
N LYS A 630 0.09 0.65 -38.27
CA LYS A 630 1.39 0.52 -37.56
C LYS A 630 1.60 -0.93 -37.11
N PRO A 631 1.81 -1.90 -38.01
CA PRO A 631 1.92 -3.33 -37.67
C PRO A 631 3.13 -3.66 -36.77
N GLU A 632 4.17 -2.83 -36.78
CA GLU A 632 5.34 -2.90 -35.91
C GLU A 632 5.11 -2.35 -34.49
N SER A 633 4.03 -1.58 -34.28
CA SER A 633 3.70 -0.99 -32.97
C SER A 633 3.47 -2.06 -31.90
N ARG A 634 3.95 -1.80 -30.68
CA ARG A 634 3.79 -2.67 -29.50
C ARG A 634 3.20 -1.93 -28.30
N THR A 635 2.75 -0.69 -28.47
CA THR A 635 2.02 0.07 -27.44
C THR A 635 0.65 0.47 -27.95
N LEU A 636 -0.34 0.53 -27.06
CA LEU A 636 -1.72 0.82 -27.44
C LEU A 636 -1.96 2.33 -27.56
N ALA A 637 -2.75 2.74 -28.55
CA ALA A 637 -3.25 4.10 -28.63
C ALA A 637 -4.14 4.42 -27.42
N MET A 638 -4.18 5.69 -26.99
CA MET A 638 -5.05 6.11 -25.89
C MET A 638 -6.54 6.05 -26.27
N GLY A 639 -6.86 6.19 -27.55
CA GLY A 639 -8.22 6.03 -28.05
C GLY A 639 -8.35 6.28 -29.55
N TRP A 640 -9.60 6.24 -30.03
CA TRP A 640 -9.98 6.40 -31.43
C TRP A 640 -11.19 7.32 -31.59
N THR A 641 -11.29 7.97 -32.74
CA THR A 641 -12.46 8.76 -33.17
C THR A 641 -12.77 8.47 -34.64
N PRO A 642 -13.93 8.86 -35.18
CA PRO A 642 -14.20 8.81 -36.62
C PRO A 642 -13.24 9.63 -37.51
N LYS A 643 -12.27 10.35 -36.93
CA LYS A 643 -11.17 11.03 -37.64
C LYS A 643 -9.84 10.24 -37.61
N GLY A 644 -9.84 9.06 -37.00
CA GLY A 644 -8.66 8.21 -36.77
C GLY A 644 -8.25 8.09 -35.29
N PHE A 645 -7.16 7.36 -35.06
CA PHE A 645 -6.56 7.13 -33.75
C PHE A 645 -5.93 8.39 -33.15
N ILE A 646 -6.02 8.50 -31.83
CA ILE A 646 -5.32 9.54 -31.06
C ILE A 646 -3.80 9.27 -31.14
N PRO A 647 -2.95 10.26 -31.48
CA PRO A 647 -1.51 10.04 -31.64
C PRO A 647 -0.79 9.59 -30.36
N ALA A 648 -1.32 9.96 -29.19
CA ALA A 648 -0.78 9.59 -27.88
C ALA A 648 -1.00 8.10 -27.57
N ARG A 649 -0.03 7.49 -26.87
CA ARG A 649 0.01 6.05 -26.60
C ARG A 649 0.33 5.80 -25.14
N TRP A 650 -0.06 4.61 -24.65
CA TRP A 650 0.34 4.10 -23.34
C TRP A 650 1.79 3.60 -23.36
N ASP A 651 2.75 4.50 -23.58
CA ASP A 651 4.16 4.19 -23.83
C ASP A 651 5.12 4.54 -22.67
N ALA A 652 4.61 5.01 -21.54
CA ALA A 652 5.35 5.28 -20.30
C ALA A 652 4.46 4.93 -19.10
N TYR A 653 5.07 4.57 -17.95
CA TYR A 653 4.36 4.09 -16.75
C TYR A 653 3.23 5.01 -16.32
N SER A 654 2.03 4.44 -16.22
CA SER A 654 0.82 5.18 -15.82
C SER A 654 -0.25 4.19 -15.27
N GLU A 655 -1.49 4.63 -15.17
CA GLU A 655 -2.67 3.81 -14.81
C GLU A 655 -2.90 2.58 -15.71
N HIS A 656 -2.19 2.45 -16.82
CA HIS A 656 -2.48 1.52 -17.93
C HIS A 656 -2.15 0.03 -17.70
N GLN A 657 -1.55 -0.37 -16.58
CA GLN A 657 -1.06 -1.76 -16.41
C GLN A 657 -2.16 -2.83 -16.68
N ILE A 658 -3.40 -2.54 -16.24
CA ILE A 658 -4.60 -3.35 -16.45
C ILE A 658 -4.96 -3.52 -17.93
N LEU A 659 -4.79 -2.50 -18.77
CA LEU A 659 -5.05 -2.57 -20.21
C LEU A 659 -4.16 -3.62 -20.90
N TYR A 660 -2.87 -3.62 -20.61
CA TYR A 660 -1.94 -4.62 -21.16
C TYR A 660 -2.17 -6.00 -20.56
N MET A 661 -2.42 -6.11 -19.25
CA MET A 661 -2.71 -7.40 -18.62
C MET A 661 -4.01 -8.02 -19.15
N LEU A 662 -5.05 -7.22 -19.41
CA LEU A 662 -6.27 -7.68 -20.07
C LEU A 662 -6.01 -8.10 -21.53
N GLY A 663 -5.19 -7.37 -22.28
CA GLY A 663 -4.82 -7.77 -23.65
C GLY A 663 -3.97 -9.05 -23.70
N LEU A 664 -3.04 -9.23 -22.75
CA LEU A 664 -2.31 -10.50 -22.58
C LEU A 664 -3.21 -11.64 -22.11
N GLY A 665 -4.28 -11.36 -21.38
CA GLY A 665 -5.26 -12.36 -20.92
C GLY A 665 -6.23 -12.83 -22.00
N SER A 666 -6.34 -12.08 -23.11
CA SER A 666 -7.38 -12.29 -24.11
C SER A 666 -7.22 -13.63 -24.83
N PRO A 667 -8.30 -14.44 -24.94
CA PRO A 667 -8.29 -15.72 -25.65
C PRO A 667 -8.50 -15.55 -27.17
N THR A 668 -9.17 -14.49 -27.60
CA THR A 668 -9.58 -14.22 -28.98
C THR A 668 -8.65 -13.24 -29.69
N HIS A 669 -8.37 -12.10 -29.06
CA HIS A 669 -7.57 -11.00 -29.60
C HIS A 669 -6.36 -10.72 -28.68
N PRO A 670 -5.38 -11.64 -28.57
CA PRO A 670 -4.27 -11.51 -27.64
C PRO A 670 -3.27 -10.42 -28.05
N LEU A 671 -2.77 -9.67 -27.07
CA LEU A 671 -1.52 -8.92 -27.22
C LEU A 671 -0.31 -9.88 -27.25
N PRO A 672 0.75 -9.53 -28.01
CA PRO A 672 2.05 -10.19 -27.91
C PRO A 672 2.75 -9.83 -26.59
N VAL A 673 3.61 -10.71 -26.07
CA VAL A 673 4.32 -10.50 -24.79
C VAL A 673 5.24 -9.27 -24.84
N GLU A 674 5.77 -8.99 -26.03
CA GLU A 674 6.54 -7.80 -26.38
C GLU A 674 5.80 -6.50 -26.03
N ALA A 675 4.46 -6.47 -26.07
CA ALA A 675 3.68 -5.28 -25.71
C ALA A 675 3.86 -4.90 -24.24
N TRP A 676 3.94 -5.88 -23.33
CA TRP A 676 4.27 -5.62 -21.92
C TRP A 676 5.70 -5.14 -21.70
N ARG A 677 6.59 -5.30 -22.69
CA ARG A 677 7.98 -4.82 -22.64
C ARG A 677 8.19 -3.49 -23.38
N ALA A 678 7.24 -3.04 -24.20
CA ALA A 678 7.40 -1.91 -25.12
C ALA A 678 7.17 -0.51 -24.51
N TRP A 679 6.30 -0.37 -23.52
CA TRP A 679 6.19 0.89 -22.75
C TRP A 679 7.46 1.12 -21.92
N LYS A 680 7.76 2.35 -21.51
CA LYS A 680 9.02 2.76 -20.83
C LYS A 680 8.96 2.53 -19.31
N ARG A 681 9.98 1.86 -18.76
CA ARG A 681 10.30 1.80 -17.31
C ARG A 681 11.83 1.64 -17.16
N PRO A 682 12.45 2.02 -16.03
CA PRO A 682 13.85 1.67 -15.76
C PRO A 682 14.02 0.15 -15.69
N GLU A 683 15.18 -0.37 -16.08
CA GLU A 683 15.43 -1.83 -16.06
C GLU A 683 15.29 -2.43 -14.65
N LYS A 684 15.71 -1.70 -13.61
CA LYS A 684 15.70 -2.13 -12.21
C LYS A 684 15.50 -0.96 -11.26
N GLY A 685 14.87 -1.20 -10.12
CA GLY A 685 14.61 -0.17 -9.11
C GLY A 685 13.39 0.70 -9.43
N PRO A 686 12.99 1.62 -8.54
CA PRO A 686 11.67 2.21 -8.58
C PRO A 686 11.37 2.95 -9.88
N VAL A 687 10.17 2.74 -10.41
CA VAL A 687 9.73 3.42 -11.64
C VAL A 687 9.69 4.93 -11.40
N THR A 688 10.23 5.69 -12.35
CA THR A 688 10.73 7.06 -12.20
C THR A 688 9.67 8.15 -12.01
N GLU A 689 8.42 7.78 -11.76
CA GLU A 689 7.25 8.68 -11.69
C GLU A 689 6.50 8.63 -10.35
N ALA A 690 7.23 8.38 -9.25
CA ALA A 690 6.73 8.48 -7.86
C ALA A 690 6.21 9.88 -7.44
N SER A 691 6.12 10.81 -8.40
CA SER A 691 5.66 12.20 -8.28
C SER A 691 4.54 12.55 -9.29
N SER A 692 4.10 11.61 -10.11
CA SER A 692 2.93 11.75 -10.98
C SER A 692 1.62 11.55 -10.18
N PRO A 693 0.45 11.98 -10.68
CA PRO A 693 -0.81 11.92 -9.93
C PRO A 693 -1.14 10.50 -9.41
N LEU A 694 -1.51 10.37 -8.13
CA LEU A 694 -1.53 9.06 -7.45
C LEU A 694 -2.42 7.98 -8.07
N PHE A 695 -3.45 8.36 -8.86
CA PHE A 695 -4.30 7.38 -9.54
C PHE A 695 -3.52 6.43 -10.46
N THR A 696 -2.40 6.87 -11.04
CA THR A 696 -1.54 6.04 -11.91
C THR A 696 -0.96 4.83 -11.18
N HIS A 697 -0.67 5.00 -9.89
CA HIS A 697 -0.20 3.95 -8.99
C HIS A 697 -1.34 3.10 -8.40
N GLN A 698 -2.59 3.59 -8.49
CA GLN A 698 -3.77 3.00 -7.85
C GLN A 698 -4.58 2.15 -8.82
N PHE A 699 -5.21 2.74 -9.84
CA PHE A 699 -6.38 2.15 -10.53
C PHE A 699 -6.15 0.71 -11.01
N SER A 700 -5.06 0.45 -11.75
CA SER A 700 -4.69 -0.90 -12.18
C SER A 700 -4.55 -1.92 -11.04
N GLN A 701 -3.95 -1.50 -9.94
CA GLN A 701 -3.61 -2.35 -8.79
C GLN A 701 -4.77 -2.49 -7.79
N LEU A 702 -5.95 -1.90 -8.07
CA LEU A 702 -7.18 -2.20 -7.33
C LEU A 702 -7.79 -3.56 -7.71
N TRP A 703 -7.54 -4.00 -8.94
CA TRP A 703 -7.91 -5.34 -9.43
C TRP A 703 -6.70 -6.28 -9.50
N LEU A 704 -5.55 -5.81 -9.99
CA LEU A 704 -4.32 -6.61 -10.08
C LEU A 704 -3.60 -6.73 -8.73
N ASP A 705 -3.46 -7.96 -8.22
CA ASP A 705 -2.61 -8.23 -7.06
C ASP A 705 -1.13 -8.42 -7.50
N LEU A 706 -0.42 -7.29 -7.53
CA LEU A 706 1.00 -7.24 -7.87
C LEU A 706 1.93 -7.50 -6.67
N ARG A 707 1.39 -7.83 -5.49
CA ARG A 707 2.19 -8.08 -4.28
C ARG A 707 3.11 -9.30 -4.48
N GLY A 708 4.39 -9.11 -4.17
CA GLY A 708 5.40 -10.17 -4.29
C GLY A 708 5.68 -10.62 -5.72
N TRP A 709 5.39 -9.80 -6.73
CA TRP A 709 5.84 -10.01 -8.10
C TRP A 709 7.09 -9.18 -8.37
N ASP A 710 8.17 -9.85 -8.77
CA ASP A 710 9.39 -9.22 -9.29
C ASP A 710 9.40 -9.38 -10.81
N ASP A 711 9.04 -8.31 -11.53
CA ASP A 711 9.02 -8.27 -12.99
C ASP A 711 10.40 -7.83 -13.52
N ALA A 712 11.35 -8.76 -13.52
CA ALA A 712 12.73 -8.59 -13.99
C ALA A 712 13.58 -7.51 -13.26
N GLY A 713 13.21 -7.16 -12.03
CA GLY A 713 13.80 -6.08 -11.23
C GLY A 713 12.80 -4.97 -10.84
N GLN A 714 11.52 -5.19 -11.08
CA GLN A 714 10.41 -4.26 -10.80
C GLN A 714 9.38 -4.85 -9.84
N ASP A 715 9.23 -4.24 -8.66
CA ASP A 715 8.13 -4.50 -7.73
C ASP A 715 7.12 -3.35 -7.82
N TYR A 716 6.10 -3.51 -8.64
CA TYR A 716 5.09 -2.49 -8.89
C TYR A 716 4.27 -2.12 -7.64
N PHE A 717 4.14 -3.04 -6.68
CA PHE A 717 3.45 -2.76 -5.42
C PHE A 717 4.33 -1.92 -4.49
N ALA A 718 5.63 -2.24 -4.37
CA ALA A 718 6.59 -1.40 -3.65
C ALA A 718 6.68 0.00 -4.27
N ASN A 719 6.65 0.11 -5.60
CA ASN A 719 6.63 1.39 -6.31
C ASN A 719 5.40 2.24 -5.94
N SER A 720 4.20 1.65 -5.87
CA SER A 720 2.98 2.36 -5.42
C SER A 720 2.99 2.73 -3.94
N VAL A 721 3.65 1.93 -3.09
CA VAL A 721 3.92 2.32 -1.70
C VAL A 721 4.91 3.50 -1.65
N GLU A 722 5.97 3.51 -2.46
CA GLU A 722 6.98 4.58 -2.48
C GLU A 722 6.43 5.90 -3.04
N ALA A 723 5.61 5.87 -4.09
CA ALA A 723 4.89 7.05 -4.59
C ALA A 723 3.94 7.63 -3.53
N THR A 724 3.19 6.77 -2.82
CA THR A 724 2.32 7.19 -1.73
C THR A 724 3.10 7.87 -0.59
N LEU A 725 4.24 7.29 -0.19
CA LEU A 725 5.13 7.89 0.81
C LEU A 725 5.73 9.22 0.31
N THR A 726 6.10 9.30 -0.97
CA THR A 726 6.65 10.52 -1.60
C THR A 726 5.64 11.66 -1.59
N HIS A 727 4.39 11.41 -1.97
CA HIS A 727 3.32 12.41 -1.91
C HIS A 727 3.06 12.89 -0.48
N ARG A 728 3.06 11.98 0.50
CA ARG A 728 2.90 12.32 1.91
C ARG A 728 4.06 13.17 2.46
N ASP A 729 5.30 12.80 2.16
CA ASP A 729 6.46 13.48 2.74
C ASP A 729 6.74 14.82 2.03
N ALA A 730 6.41 14.94 0.74
CA ALA A 730 6.35 16.23 0.05
C ALA A 730 5.26 17.15 0.64
N ALA A 731 4.08 16.63 1.01
CA ALA A 731 3.04 17.42 1.70
C ALA A 731 3.50 17.86 3.10
N ILE A 732 4.27 17.04 3.83
CA ILE A 732 4.91 17.43 5.09
C ILE A 732 5.91 18.57 4.87
N ALA A 733 6.74 18.51 3.83
CA ALA A 733 7.70 19.57 3.49
C ALA A 733 6.97 20.88 3.09
N ALA A 734 5.90 20.78 2.31
CA ALA A 734 5.09 21.91 1.84
C ALA A 734 4.12 22.49 2.88
N LYS A 735 4.04 21.93 4.10
CA LYS A 735 3.19 22.42 5.22
C LYS A 735 3.37 23.90 5.59
N ARG A 736 4.52 24.52 5.25
CA ARG A 736 4.73 25.97 5.47
C ARG A 736 4.16 26.86 4.35
N LYS A 737 3.79 26.29 3.20
CA LYS A 737 3.18 27.01 2.07
C LYS A 737 1.65 26.95 2.10
N HIS A 738 1.08 25.79 2.47
CA HIS A 738 -0.35 25.51 2.37
C HIS A 738 -0.96 25.11 3.71
N ALA A 739 -2.10 25.70 4.07
CA ALA A 739 -2.78 25.57 5.36
C ALA A 739 -3.47 24.21 5.55
N ALA A 740 -3.77 23.51 4.45
CA ALA A 740 -4.27 22.14 4.50
C ALA A 740 -3.17 21.14 4.89
N TYR A 741 -1.94 21.30 4.39
CA TYR A 741 -0.98 20.21 4.22
C TYR A 741 -0.32 19.70 5.52
N GLY A 742 -0.03 18.40 5.58
CA GLY A 742 0.77 17.79 6.65
C GLY A 742 0.70 16.26 6.71
N SER A 743 1.29 15.67 7.75
CA SER A 743 1.48 14.22 7.91
C SER A 743 0.23 13.35 7.85
N ASN A 744 -0.93 13.97 8.10
CA ASN A 744 -2.27 13.37 8.11
C ASN A 744 -3.24 14.19 7.23
N CYS A 745 -2.74 15.05 6.34
CA CYS A 745 -3.55 15.79 5.39
C CYS A 745 -2.70 16.00 4.12
N TRP A 746 -2.67 14.95 3.31
CA TRP A 746 -1.88 14.80 2.10
C TRP A 746 -2.73 14.00 1.10
N GLY A 747 -2.44 14.12 -0.19
CA GLY A 747 -3.19 13.45 -1.24
C GLY A 747 -3.32 14.34 -2.47
N TRP A 748 -2.63 13.95 -3.53
CA TRP A 748 -2.67 14.61 -4.84
C TRP A 748 -2.85 13.58 -5.93
N THR A 749 -3.91 13.78 -6.71
CA THR A 749 -4.24 13.04 -7.92
C THR A 749 -4.90 14.02 -8.90
N SER A 750 -5.38 13.55 -10.05
CA SER A 750 -6.23 14.37 -10.93
C SER A 750 -7.61 14.55 -10.30
N CYS A 751 -8.02 15.80 -10.05
CA CYS A 751 -9.27 16.13 -9.36
C CYS A 751 -9.76 17.54 -9.72
N ASP A 752 -10.98 17.90 -9.29
CA ASP A 752 -11.45 19.28 -9.31
C ASP A 752 -10.56 20.18 -8.42
N GLY A 753 -10.33 21.42 -8.83
CA GLY A 753 -9.68 22.45 -8.02
C GLY A 753 -10.45 23.78 -8.06
N PRO A 754 -10.08 24.78 -7.24
CA PRO A 754 -10.78 26.08 -7.24
C PRO A 754 -10.74 26.79 -8.60
N GLN A 755 -9.75 26.47 -9.44
CA GLN A 755 -9.55 27.00 -10.80
C GLN A 755 -10.17 26.13 -11.90
N GLY A 756 -10.75 24.97 -11.57
CA GLY A 756 -11.13 23.92 -12.52
C GLY A 756 -10.34 22.63 -12.29
N TYR A 757 -10.58 21.61 -13.12
CA TYR A 757 -9.95 20.29 -13.01
C TYR A 757 -8.44 20.33 -13.33
N ARG A 758 -7.63 19.60 -12.56
CA ARG A 758 -6.16 19.59 -12.70
C ARG A 758 -5.54 18.26 -12.25
N ALA A 759 -4.53 17.81 -13.00
CA ALA A 759 -3.62 16.74 -12.58
C ALA A 759 -2.64 17.24 -11.50
N TYR A 760 -2.84 16.86 -10.23
CA TYR A 760 -1.89 17.13 -9.15
C TYR A 760 -1.04 15.91 -8.84
N GLY A 761 0.29 16.08 -8.77
CA GLY A 761 1.25 15.07 -8.33
C GLY A 761 2.42 15.71 -7.59
N ALA A 762 3.20 14.95 -6.82
CA ALA A 762 4.27 15.47 -5.96
C ALA A 762 5.55 15.91 -6.69
N ASN A 763 5.46 16.48 -7.89
CA ASN A 763 6.60 16.86 -8.71
C ASN A 763 7.36 18.05 -8.07
N PRO A 764 8.63 17.87 -7.62
CA PRO A 764 9.38 18.93 -6.95
C PRO A 764 9.66 20.16 -7.82
N ASN A 765 9.59 20.02 -9.15
CA ASN A 765 10.22 20.92 -10.12
C ASN A 765 9.27 21.57 -11.14
N GLY A 766 7.97 21.22 -11.18
CA GLY A 766 7.13 21.51 -12.37
C GLY A 766 5.68 21.95 -12.16
N LEU A 767 5.07 21.78 -10.98
CA LEU A 767 3.67 22.17 -10.75
C LEU A 767 3.56 22.97 -9.45
N GLU A 768 3.21 24.26 -9.56
CA GLU A 768 2.90 25.08 -8.40
C GLU A 768 1.58 24.60 -7.78
N HIS A 769 1.66 23.96 -6.61
CA HIS A 769 0.49 23.56 -5.85
C HIS A 769 -0.26 24.80 -5.34
N ASP A 770 -1.58 24.74 -5.37
CA ASP A 770 -2.49 25.86 -5.03
C ASP A 770 -3.17 25.68 -3.66
N GLY A 771 -2.79 24.64 -2.90
CA GLY A 771 -3.37 24.25 -1.61
C GLY A 771 -4.36 23.09 -1.66
N THR A 772 -4.72 22.61 -2.86
CA THR A 772 -5.76 21.57 -3.02
C THR A 772 -5.30 20.19 -2.52
N ILE A 773 -6.24 19.43 -1.96
CA ILE A 773 -6.12 18.04 -1.51
C ILE A 773 -7.29 17.23 -2.08
N ALA A 774 -6.98 16.08 -2.66
CA ALA A 774 -7.95 15.08 -3.09
C ALA A 774 -8.00 13.91 -2.07
N PRO A 775 -9.11 13.70 -1.33
CA PRO A 775 -9.22 12.59 -0.39
C PRO A 775 -9.07 11.21 -1.03
N ALA A 776 -9.46 11.05 -2.30
CA ALA A 776 -9.30 9.81 -3.05
C ALA A 776 -7.83 9.41 -3.24
N ALA A 777 -6.90 10.36 -3.35
CA ALA A 777 -5.48 10.05 -3.42
C ALA A 777 -4.96 9.36 -2.14
N ALA A 778 -5.52 9.69 -0.96
CA ALA A 778 -5.24 8.95 0.26
C ALA A 778 -6.07 7.64 0.33
N GLY A 779 -7.33 7.68 -0.10
CA GLY A 779 -8.27 6.55 -0.10
C GLY A 779 -7.86 5.38 -1.00
N GLY A 780 -7.56 5.63 -2.27
CA GLY A 780 -7.03 4.65 -3.21
C GLY A 780 -5.72 4.00 -2.73
N SER A 781 -4.92 4.73 -1.95
CA SER A 781 -3.69 4.19 -1.33
C SER A 781 -3.93 3.40 -0.03
N MET A 782 -5.17 3.18 0.42
CA MET A 782 -5.48 2.22 1.48
C MET A 782 -4.97 0.81 1.16
N ALA A 783 -4.92 0.44 -0.13
CA ALA A 783 -4.36 -0.82 -0.60
C ALA A 783 -2.83 -0.95 -0.38
N PHE A 784 -2.11 0.17 -0.23
CA PHE A 784 -0.64 0.23 -0.17
C PHE A 784 -0.12 0.62 1.22
N THR A 785 -0.72 1.63 1.84
CA THR A 785 -0.33 2.17 3.16
C THR A 785 -1.55 2.35 4.07
N PRO A 786 -2.26 1.26 4.42
CA PRO A 786 -3.55 1.33 5.10
C PRO A 786 -3.51 2.17 6.39
N GLU A 787 -2.45 2.10 7.18
CA GLU A 787 -2.31 2.83 8.44
C GLU A 787 -2.13 4.35 8.21
N LEU A 788 -1.36 4.74 7.18
CA LEU A 788 -1.09 6.14 6.86
C LEU A 788 -2.28 6.80 6.15
N SER A 789 -2.93 6.06 5.26
CA SER A 789 -4.14 6.47 4.56
C SER A 789 -5.31 6.65 5.53
N LEU A 790 -5.57 5.66 6.39
CA LEU A 790 -6.58 5.72 7.44
C LEU A 790 -6.34 6.90 8.40
N ALA A 791 -5.10 7.12 8.82
CA ALA A 791 -4.73 8.25 9.67
C ALA A 791 -4.93 9.61 8.99
N ALA A 792 -4.85 9.68 7.66
CA ALA A 792 -5.15 10.87 6.88
C ALA A 792 -6.66 11.07 6.71
N LEU A 793 -7.39 10.06 6.25
CA LEU A 793 -8.85 10.10 6.05
C LEU A 793 -9.59 10.44 7.36
N ARG A 794 -9.21 9.80 8.49
CA ARG A 794 -9.76 10.12 9.82
C ARG A 794 -9.45 11.56 10.24
N HIS A 795 -8.26 12.09 9.91
CA HIS A 795 -7.91 13.47 10.21
C HIS A 795 -8.69 14.47 9.33
N MET A 796 -8.85 14.19 8.03
CA MET A 796 -9.65 15.00 7.12
C MET A 796 -11.10 15.11 7.61
N LYS A 797 -11.76 13.96 7.87
CA LYS A 797 -13.13 13.95 8.43
C LYS A 797 -13.20 14.69 9.77
N LYS A 798 -12.24 14.48 10.69
CA LYS A 798 -12.22 15.16 12.00
C LYS A 798 -11.97 16.68 11.92
N LYS A 799 -11.10 17.15 11.02
CA LYS A 799 -10.70 18.57 10.91
C LYS A 799 -11.73 19.41 10.14
N TYR A 800 -12.33 18.83 9.11
CA TYR A 800 -13.21 19.58 8.20
C TYR A 800 -14.69 19.24 8.37
N GLY A 801 -15.03 18.01 8.78
CA GLY A 801 -16.41 17.56 9.03
C GLY A 801 -17.28 17.64 7.78
N ASP A 802 -18.55 17.98 7.97
CA ASP A 802 -19.59 18.07 6.93
C ASP A 802 -19.32 19.16 5.88
N ARG A 803 -18.26 19.96 6.07
CA ARG A 803 -17.71 20.82 5.02
C ARG A 803 -17.10 20.02 3.87
N ILE A 804 -16.61 18.81 4.10
CA ILE A 804 -16.09 17.91 3.04
C ILE A 804 -16.66 16.50 3.10
N TRP A 805 -17.62 16.23 4.00
CA TRP A 805 -18.27 14.92 4.18
C TRP A 805 -19.76 15.05 3.86
N GLY A 806 -20.20 14.44 2.77
CA GLY A 806 -21.53 14.61 2.18
C GLY A 806 -22.33 13.32 2.10
N ARG A 807 -23.20 13.23 1.09
CA ARG A 807 -24.00 12.02 0.81
C ARG A 807 -23.08 10.84 0.50
N TYR A 808 -22.20 11.02 -0.49
CA TYR A 808 -21.27 10.01 -1.02
C TYR A 808 -19.89 10.04 -0.34
N GLY A 809 -19.84 10.41 0.95
CA GLY A 809 -18.58 10.48 1.69
C GLY A 809 -17.81 11.74 1.33
N PHE A 810 -16.54 11.63 1.01
CA PHE A 810 -15.70 12.81 0.74
C PHE A 810 -16.13 13.59 -0.51
N ALA A 811 -15.97 14.92 -0.46
CA ALA A 811 -15.84 15.75 -1.66
C ALA A 811 -14.66 15.25 -2.51
N ASP A 812 -14.79 15.34 -3.84
CA ASP A 812 -13.73 15.03 -4.81
C ASP A 812 -12.38 15.68 -4.42
N ALA A 813 -12.43 16.98 -4.10
CA ALA A 813 -11.31 17.73 -3.56
C ALA A 813 -11.77 18.87 -2.64
N PHE A 814 -10.81 19.39 -1.86
CA PHE A 814 -10.97 20.61 -1.08
C PHE A 814 -9.68 21.43 -1.01
N ASN A 815 -9.82 22.72 -0.74
CA ASN A 815 -8.71 23.66 -0.60
C ASN A 815 -9.02 24.66 0.52
N ALA A 816 -8.14 24.75 1.52
CA ALA A 816 -8.32 25.57 2.72
C ALA A 816 -7.33 26.74 2.81
N ASP A 817 -6.65 27.08 1.71
CA ASP A 817 -5.63 28.13 1.72
C ASP A 817 -6.25 29.54 1.64
N PRO A 818 -5.78 30.52 2.44
CA PRO A 818 -6.28 31.90 2.38
C PRO A 818 -6.19 32.57 1.01
N ALA A 819 -5.26 32.12 0.14
CA ALA A 819 -5.14 32.59 -1.24
C ALA A 819 -6.38 32.26 -2.11
N GLN A 820 -7.17 31.25 -1.71
CA GLN A 820 -8.39 30.83 -2.40
C GLN A 820 -9.67 31.40 -1.75
N LYS A 821 -9.56 32.32 -0.77
CA LYS A 821 -10.68 32.85 0.03
C LYS A 821 -11.86 33.34 -0.83
N GLU A 822 -11.59 34.05 -1.92
CA GLU A 822 -12.62 34.60 -2.82
C GLU A 822 -13.34 33.52 -3.66
N ARG A 823 -12.93 32.25 -3.53
CA ARG A 823 -13.59 31.07 -4.13
C ARG A 823 -14.24 30.16 -3.08
N PHE A 824 -14.19 30.49 -1.78
CA PHE A 824 -14.73 29.64 -0.72
C PHE A 824 -16.25 29.50 -0.84
N ASN A 825 -16.70 28.28 -1.14
CA ASN A 825 -18.11 27.87 -1.21
C ASN A 825 -18.56 27.06 0.03
N ALA A 826 -17.71 26.98 1.06
CA ALA A 826 -18.03 26.47 2.39
C ALA A 826 -17.30 27.28 3.47
N PRO A 827 -17.70 27.21 4.76
CA PRO A 827 -17.07 28.00 5.82
C PRO A 827 -15.56 27.73 5.95
N GLY A 828 -14.75 28.68 5.48
CA GLY A 828 -13.28 28.64 5.56
C GLY A 828 -12.58 27.65 4.62
N LEU A 829 -13.23 27.21 3.53
CA LEU A 829 -12.60 26.42 2.45
C LEU A 829 -13.39 26.47 1.14
N TRP A 830 -12.71 26.17 0.03
CA TRP A 830 -13.34 25.70 -1.20
C TRP A 830 -13.44 24.17 -1.18
N ARG A 831 -14.50 23.61 -1.77
CA ARG A 831 -14.70 22.18 -2.05
C ARG A 831 -15.28 21.99 -3.44
N SER A 832 -15.05 20.83 -4.06
CA SER A 832 -15.90 20.42 -5.18
C SER A 832 -17.36 20.27 -4.71
N PRO A 833 -18.35 20.75 -5.48
CA PRO A 833 -19.76 20.47 -5.20
C PRO A 833 -20.17 19.03 -5.55
N ASP A 834 -19.31 18.32 -6.29
CA ASP A 834 -19.55 16.99 -6.86
C ASP A 834 -18.78 15.90 -6.10
N ALA A 835 -19.13 14.65 -6.39
CA ALA A 835 -18.27 13.48 -6.24
C ALA A 835 -18.10 12.83 -7.62
N VAL A 836 -16.90 12.33 -7.93
CA VAL A 836 -16.56 11.68 -9.19
C VAL A 836 -16.48 10.16 -9.00
N GLY A 837 -17.04 9.40 -9.94
CA GLY A 837 -17.24 7.95 -9.85
C GLY A 837 -15.93 7.16 -9.78
N ILE A 838 -14.92 7.53 -10.57
CA ILE A 838 -13.60 6.85 -10.52
C ILE A 838 -12.90 7.04 -9.16
N ASP A 839 -13.07 8.20 -8.53
CA ASP A 839 -12.46 8.53 -7.23
C ASP A 839 -13.19 7.84 -6.07
N GLN A 840 -14.53 7.80 -6.09
CA GLN A 840 -15.31 6.99 -5.14
C GLN A 840 -15.05 5.49 -5.31
N GLY A 841 -14.88 5.03 -6.55
CA GLY A 841 -14.49 3.66 -6.88
C GLY A 841 -13.11 3.31 -6.31
N ALA A 842 -12.13 4.19 -6.50
CA ALA A 842 -10.79 4.03 -5.94
C ALA A 842 -10.81 3.92 -4.40
N ILE A 843 -11.57 4.78 -3.71
CA ILE A 843 -11.76 4.70 -2.26
C ILE A 843 -12.38 3.35 -1.87
N LEU A 844 -13.50 2.97 -2.48
CA LEU A 844 -14.29 1.79 -2.12
C LEU A 844 -13.50 0.47 -2.30
N LEU A 845 -12.87 0.29 -3.46
CA LEU A 845 -12.11 -0.91 -3.80
C LEU A 845 -10.80 -0.99 -2.99
N ALA A 846 -10.11 0.12 -2.75
CA ALA A 846 -8.88 0.13 -1.97
C ALA A 846 -9.12 -0.19 -0.49
N VAL A 847 -10.19 0.34 0.11
CA VAL A 847 -10.56 -0.04 1.48
C VAL A 847 -11.00 -1.50 1.54
N GLU A 848 -11.66 -2.03 0.52
CA GLU A 848 -12.05 -3.46 0.50
C GLU A 848 -10.83 -4.38 0.41
N ASN A 849 -9.86 -4.04 -0.44
CA ASN A 849 -8.59 -4.76 -0.51
C ASN A 849 -7.79 -4.62 0.79
N ALA A 850 -7.87 -3.48 1.49
CA ALA A 850 -7.25 -3.28 2.79
C ALA A 850 -7.92 -4.09 3.92
N ARG A 851 -9.26 -4.17 3.96
CA ARG A 851 -10.03 -4.89 5.00
C ARG A 851 -10.07 -6.40 4.77
N THR A 852 -10.16 -6.85 3.52
CA THR A 852 -10.36 -8.29 3.21
C THR A 852 -9.45 -8.82 2.10
N GLY A 853 -8.95 -8.00 1.18
CA GLY A 853 -8.31 -8.47 -0.06
C GLY A 853 -9.31 -9.05 -1.07
N GLY A 854 -10.60 -8.70 -0.95
CA GLY A 854 -11.70 -9.32 -1.69
C GLY A 854 -11.66 -9.09 -3.21
N VAL A 855 -11.37 -7.87 -3.66
CA VAL A 855 -11.36 -7.53 -5.10
C VAL A 855 -10.19 -8.23 -5.79
N TRP A 856 -8.99 -8.15 -5.20
CA TRP A 856 -7.81 -8.91 -5.63
C TRP A 856 -8.10 -10.41 -5.80
N ARG A 857 -8.67 -11.07 -4.78
CA ARG A 857 -8.98 -12.52 -4.88
C ARG A 857 -9.94 -12.84 -6.01
N LYS A 858 -10.99 -12.05 -6.22
CA LYS A 858 -11.96 -12.26 -7.31
C LYS A 858 -11.26 -12.15 -8.66
N PHE A 859 -10.67 -10.99 -8.95
CA PHE A 859 -10.11 -10.69 -10.27
C PHE A 859 -8.95 -11.63 -10.63
N MET A 860 -8.04 -11.88 -9.69
CA MET A 860 -6.89 -12.78 -9.89
C MET A 860 -7.30 -14.26 -10.02
N SER A 861 -8.53 -14.63 -9.63
CA SER A 861 -9.07 -15.98 -9.84
C SER A 861 -9.66 -16.21 -11.25
N THR A 862 -9.82 -15.15 -12.05
CA THR A 862 -10.31 -15.25 -13.44
C THR A 862 -9.32 -15.97 -14.35
N GLY A 863 -9.83 -16.56 -15.44
CA GLY A 863 -8.97 -17.24 -16.42
C GLY A 863 -8.03 -16.28 -17.16
N HIS A 864 -8.47 -15.04 -17.38
CA HIS A 864 -7.75 -14.03 -18.17
C HIS A 864 -6.59 -13.41 -17.38
N ALA A 865 -6.82 -13.03 -16.11
CA ALA A 865 -5.75 -12.57 -15.23
C ALA A 865 -4.67 -13.65 -15.08
N ARG A 866 -5.06 -14.92 -14.89
CA ARG A 866 -4.11 -16.03 -14.84
C ARG A 866 -3.32 -16.20 -16.14
N ARG A 867 -4.01 -16.26 -17.30
CA ARG A 867 -3.37 -16.40 -18.62
C ARG A 867 -2.36 -15.28 -18.89
N ALA A 868 -2.65 -14.05 -18.46
CA ALA A 868 -1.76 -12.92 -18.59
C ALA A 868 -0.46 -13.10 -17.78
N PHE A 869 -0.57 -13.54 -16.51
CA PHE A 869 0.60 -13.84 -15.66
C PHE A 869 1.38 -15.07 -16.15
N GLU A 870 0.71 -16.13 -16.57
CA GLU A 870 1.33 -17.32 -17.16
C GLU A 870 2.18 -16.96 -18.40
N ARG A 871 1.67 -16.09 -19.28
CA ARG A 871 2.39 -15.54 -20.45
C ARG A 871 3.57 -14.64 -20.09
N LEU A 872 3.62 -14.09 -18.88
CA LEU A 872 4.75 -13.34 -18.33
C LEU A 872 5.71 -14.20 -17.48
N GLY A 873 5.44 -15.51 -17.37
CA GLY A 873 6.28 -16.47 -16.64
C GLY A 873 6.07 -16.52 -15.12
N ARG A 874 4.85 -16.20 -14.64
CA ARG A 874 4.46 -16.22 -13.22
C ARG A 874 3.42 -17.32 -12.92
#